data_AF-A0A421JVF8-F1
#
_entry.id   AF-A0A421JVF8-F1
#
_cell.length_a   1.000
_cell.length_b   1.000
_cell.length_c   1.000
_cell.angle_alpha   90.00
_cell.angle_beta   90.00
_cell.angle_gamma   90.00
#
_symmetry.space_group_name_H-M   'P 1'
#
loop_
_entity.id
_entity.type
_entity.pdbx_description
1 polymer ?
#
loop_
_entity_poly.entity_id
_entity_poly.type
_entity_poly.pdbx_seq_one_letter_code
_entity_poly.pdbx_strand_id
1 'polypeptide(L)'
;MNFRHSNDIQSGGGIFQNDSDEDLSNSVNSVNFSTTEDRFMRDHELKVKTFEALKTMSGASAGSVVPGADNGNPFTAPGSPKVRRRSSIIDLPQKSFKLPGGTTTNALPEEYPSEDLIEFYQNVKECIDLRHKYLDLSLQKDEISNPKNQQDWVVYPPPPKPFYKSKNKFNQIPNEFDEEPEEEFDFDKVDVPQIVDSPYYFDLNAEDVYQVYDKATDKPLVDIPTLHDFYSDLNKITKISSDGPTKSFSFSRLQYLDAKWNMYYLLNEFEESKQSKRNPHRDFYNVRKVDTHIHHSACMNQKHLLRFIKYKLKTKPDEQVIFRDGKILTLAQVFESLKLTAYDLSIDTLDMHAHTDSFHRFDKFNLKYNPIGESRLREIFLKTDNFIDGRYLAELTKQVFDDLESSKYQMVELRISIYGRSINEWDKLAAWIIDNKLYSHNVRWLIQVPRLYDLYKKNGNVMTFLDILKNLFQPLFEVSLNPKSHPKLHAFLQRVIGFDSVDDESKSEKHLHSRKYPIAGEWDYITNPPYSYYLYYLYSNITTLNHIRSKNKQNTFVLRPHLVMKITSYKLKKVDGIPKSVLPVVLTIAGSDSSGGAGIEADLKTFSAFNVYGMTCIAALTAQNTTGVKAVQPTPQSFVNQVLNLVLDDMLYGYVRRGDQDPPLKAIKTGMLTYEAIIELGKHLPLLHQYGVKIVMDPVMVSTSGSKLFDDKSMQLCVQGLMKQTYLITPNFPEAEILYKLSTGNSYTKDIQTLDDFIEFVVSLQKSLQCSNLLVKGGHIPFTADHKSRATDLSDTNDLKVLDILYESNTDSISIFESHYITTQDSHGTGCTLASAIAANLAKGRQLDEAIPISVDYIHKGMVSMGRKLGFGNGPLNHTVIPAESTSTIIHGSHKDALNIINGSESFLEYCKTHPKVKDNWKKYINHPFVKILAENNLSFDKFLYFLKQDYHYLVNYAQMHGLAASTAPTYQQTHAQATIIGEIVTEIEKHKQKLCKKYDIDYERDIDLDLALTPGKACIEYCNFLLNIGKREDFLGIKVALAPCLHGYAEAGVYGQQIRENITGLGVLKDQDQSDIYQSWLDDYTSDWYTNAYNEGKKALDELIHSYQLNPKRIEELVDIFNQVTLLEVNFWNEVLELP
;
A
#
# COMPACT_ATOMS: atom_id res chain seq x y z
N MET A 1 30.00 12.10 -49.21
CA MET A 1 30.58 13.41 -49.61
C MET A 1 31.67 13.76 -48.58
N ASN A 2 32.92 13.84 -49.04
CA ASN A 2 34.06 14.33 -48.26
C ASN A 2 34.00 15.85 -48.14
N PHE A 3 34.39 16.42 -47.00
CA PHE A 3 35.40 17.49 -46.96
C PHE A 3 36.11 17.51 -45.60
N ARG A 4 37.43 17.72 -45.68
CA ARG A 4 38.50 17.63 -44.66
C ARG A 4 38.98 19.03 -44.27
N HIS A 5 39.59 19.11 -43.07
CA HIS A 5 40.70 20.00 -42.63
C HIS A 5 40.42 21.52 -42.50
N SER A 6 41.01 22.30 -41.59
CA SER A 6 42.35 22.24 -40.95
C SER A 6 42.52 23.26 -39.80
N ASN A 7 43.32 22.86 -38.79
CA ASN A 7 44.46 23.53 -38.12
C ASN A 7 44.35 24.91 -37.42
N ASP A 8 44.46 24.87 -36.08
CA ASP A 8 45.65 25.23 -35.26
C ASP A 8 46.27 26.65 -35.18
N ILE A 9 46.61 26.98 -33.91
CA ILE A 9 47.60 27.91 -33.30
C ILE A 9 47.26 29.43 -33.15
N GLN A 10 47.05 29.91 -31.91
CA GLN A 10 48.07 30.64 -31.11
C GLN A 10 47.62 31.12 -29.72
N SER A 11 48.59 31.02 -28.81
CA SER A 11 48.66 31.31 -27.38
C SER A 11 48.54 32.79 -27.00
N GLY A 12 47.91 33.05 -25.84
CA GLY A 12 48.06 34.29 -25.08
C GLY A 12 47.78 34.04 -23.60
N GLY A 13 48.83 34.05 -22.77
CA GLY A 13 48.74 33.90 -21.32
C GLY A 13 48.21 35.16 -20.62
N GLY A 14 47.69 34.98 -19.41
CA GLY A 14 47.26 36.10 -18.58
C GLY A 14 46.64 35.69 -17.24
N ILE A 15 47.51 35.49 -16.25
CA ILE A 15 47.33 35.84 -14.82
C ILE A 15 46.10 35.23 -14.10
N PHE A 16 46.35 34.15 -13.36
CA PHE A 16 45.53 33.79 -12.20
C PHE A 16 45.78 34.83 -11.09
N GLN A 17 44.83 35.72 -10.88
CA GLN A 17 44.72 36.43 -9.60
C GLN A 17 44.06 35.48 -8.60
N ASN A 18 44.77 35.22 -7.51
CA ASN A 18 44.21 34.75 -6.26
C ASN A 18 43.19 35.79 -5.80
N ASP A 19 41.91 35.46 -5.82
CA ASP A 19 40.93 36.17 -5.00
C ASP A 19 40.55 35.27 -3.82
N SER A 20 40.99 35.77 -2.68
CA SER A 20 40.78 35.35 -1.31
C SER A 20 39.30 35.34 -0.92
N ASP A 21 39.01 34.56 0.13
CA ASP A 21 37.74 34.40 0.86
C ASP A 21 37.23 35.70 1.54
N GLU A 22 37.21 36.85 0.86
CA GLU A 22 36.75 38.13 1.43
C GLU A 22 35.38 38.64 0.93
N ASP A 23 34.67 37.93 0.06
CA ASP A 23 33.37 38.41 -0.48
C ASP A 23 32.11 37.80 0.17
N LEU A 24 32.21 37.31 1.41
CA LEU A 24 31.05 36.76 2.15
C LEU A 24 30.14 37.83 2.81
N SER A 25 30.33 39.13 2.53
CA SER A 25 29.49 40.19 3.11
C SER A 25 28.54 40.91 2.16
N ASN A 26 28.43 40.54 0.87
CA ASN A 26 27.63 41.30 -0.10
C ASN A 26 26.58 40.52 -0.92
N SER A 27 26.26 39.26 -0.60
CA SER A 27 25.22 38.52 -1.36
C SER A 27 23.79 38.61 -0.79
N VAL A 28 23.48 39.65 0.00
CA VAL A 28 22.08 40.01 0.29
C VAL A 28 21.65 40.99 -0.79
N ASN A 29 21.30 40.48 -1.97
CA ASN A 29 20.36 41.07 -2.95
C ASN A 29 20.61 40.47 -4.36
N SER A 30 19.49 40.13 -5.02
CA SER A 30 19.33 39.56 -6.37
C SER A 30 19.15 38.03 -6.33
N VAL A 31 18.02 37.47 -6.78
CA VAL A 31 17.20 37.82 -7.95
C VAL A 31 15.72 37.50 -7.64
N ASN A 32 14.82 38.45 -7.94
CA ASN A 32 13.37 38.28 -7.88
C ASN A 32 12.75 38.26 -9.30
N PHE A 33 11.46 37.86 -9.35
CA PHE A 33 10.49 37.77 -10.46
C PHE A 33 10.32 36.38 -11.08
N SER A 34 9.12 35.80 -11.24
CA SER A 34 7.73 36.24 -11.01
C SER A 34 6.85 34.98 -11.15
N THR A 35 6.01 34.60 -10.17
CA THR A 35 4.52 34.75 -10.24
C THR A 35 3.88 34.35 -8.89
N THR A 36 4.64 34.44 -7.80
CA THR A 36 4.29 33.87 -6.48
C THR A 36 3.97 34.92 -5.41
N GLU A 37 4.22 36.21 -5.67
CA GLU A 37 4.07 37.29 -4.68
C GLU A 37 2.59 37.60 -4.35
N ASP A 38 1.65 37.50 -5.30
CA ASP A 38 0.25 37.90 -5.08
C ASP A 38 -0.58 36.95 -4.20
N ARG A 39 -0.16 35.69 -4.04
CA ARG A 39 -0.84 34.69 -3.18
C ARG A 39 -0.16 34.55 -1.81
N PHE A 40 1.17 34.70 -1.76
CA PHE A 40 1.94 34.73 -0.52
C PHE A 40 1.58 35.95 0.33
N MET A 41 1.33 37.10 -0.31
CA MET A 41 0.84 38.31 0.38
C MET A 41 -0.53 38.10 1.01
N ARG A 42 -1.45 37.32 0.43
CA ARG A 42 -2.80 37.10 0.99
C ARG A 42 -2.84 36.11 2.15
N ASP A 43 -2.07 35.03 2.11
CA ASP A 43 -1.95 34.07 3.22
C ASP A 43 -1.16 34.68 4.39
N HIS A 44 -0.15 35.50 4.08
CA HIS A 44 0.58 36.28 5.07
C HIS A 44 -0.28 37.42 5.64
N GLU A 45 -1.05 38.12 4.81
CA GLU A 45 -2.05 39.12 5.26
C GLU A 45 -3.15 38.47 6.10
N LEU A 46 -3.62 37.26 5.79
CA LEU A 46 -4.59 36.57 6.63
C LEU A 46 -3.98 36.25 7.99
N LYS A 47 -2.78 35.64 8.02
CA LYS A 47 -2.04 35.40 9.28
C LYS A 47 -1.80 36.70 10.05
N VAL A 48 -1.33 37.76 9.39
CA VAL A 48 -1.03 39.06 10.00
C VAL A 48 -2.31 39.71 10.51
N LYS A 49 -3.43 39.67 9.78
CA LYS A 49 -4.74 40.15 10.22
C LYS A 49 -5.28 39.34 11.40
N THR A 50 -5.10 38.02 11.42
CA THR A 50 -5.44 37.19 12.59
C THR A 50 -4.58 37.57 13.79
N PHE A 51 -3.28 37.80 13.60
CA PHE A 51 -2.38 38.26 14.68
C PHE A 51 -2.67 39.69 15.15
N GLU A 52 -3.10 40.58 14.25
CA GLU A 52 -3.55 41.94 14.58
C GLU A 52 -4.88 41.91 15.36
N ALA A 53 -5.83 41.06 14.96
CA ALA A 53 -7.09 40.83 15.67
C ALA A 53 -6.87 40.27 17.09
N LEU A 54 -5.89 39.37 17.26
CA LEU A 54 -5.51 38.86 18.58
C LEU A 54 -4.90 39.96 19.48
N LYS A 55 -4.13 40.89 18.91
CA LYS A 55 -3.59 42.05 19.66
C LYS A 55 -4.67 43.03 20.09
N THR A 56 -5.66 43.32 19.22
CA THR A 56 -6.79 44.20 19.57
C THR A 56 -7.72 43.59 20.61
N MET A 57 -7.92 42.27 20.63
CA MET A 57 -8.73 41.60 21.68
C MET A 57 -8.01 41.51 23.03
N SER A 58 -6.69 41.34 23.05
CA SER A 58 -5.90 41.38 24.30
C SER A 58 -5.83 42.75 24.98
N GLY A 59 -6.23 43.83 24.29
CA GLY A 59 -6.30 45.19 24.82
C GLY A 59 -7.65 45.56 25.46
N ALA A 60 -8.66 44.68 25.41
CA ALA A 60 -10.03 44.99 25.83
C ALA A 60 -10.36 44.58 27.28
N SER A 61 -9.41 44.05 28.05
CA SER A 61 -9.61 43.64 29.46
C SER A 61 -8.68 44.37 30.44
N ALA A 62 -8.62 45.70 30.40
CA ALA A 62 -8.13 46.50 31.51
C ALA A 62 -8.64 47.96 31.47
N GLY A 63 -9.39 48.38 32.49
CA GLY A 63 -9.29 49.75 33.03
C GLY A 63 -10.43 50.75 32.73
N SER A 64 -11.22 50.99 33.77
CA SER A 64 -12.13 52.13 33.98
C SER A 64 -11.42 53.50 34.10
N VAL A 65 -12.02 54.52 33.46
CA VAL A 65 -12.11 55.97 33.77
C VAL A 65 -11.09 56.61 34.74
N VAL A 66 -10.27 57.57 34.26
CA VAL A 66 -10.06 58.96 34.78
C VAL A 66 -9.42 59.83 33.66
N PRO A 67 -9.84 61.10 33.41
CA PRO A 67 -9.16 61.99 32.47
C PRO A 67 -8.27 63.06 33.16
N GLY A 68 -7.06 63.31 32.65
CA GLY A 68 -6.33 64.56 32.94
C GLY A 68 -4.80 64.55 32.77
N ALA A 69 -4.34 65.51 31.96
CA ALA A 69 -3.07 66.26 32.01
C ALA A 69 -1.81 65.78 31.23
N ASP A 70 -1.30 66.73 30.44
CA ASP A 70 -0.04 66.82 29.70
C ASP A 70 1.23 66.52 30.53
N ASN A 71 2.21 65.84 29.91
CA ASN A 71 3.54 66.38 29.53
C ASN A 71 4.62 65.28 29.37
N GLY A 72 5.46 65.45 28.35
CA GLY A 72 6.90 65.16 28.46
C GLY A 72 7.43 63.86 27.85
N ASN A 73 7.80 63.90 26.57
CA ASN A 73 8.90 63.12 26.01
C ASN A 73 10.23 63.67 26.61
N PRO A 74 11.31 62.89 26.85
CA PRO A 74 12.13 62.39 25.75
C PRO A 74 12.87 61.07 26.01
N PHE A 75 13.10 60.25 24.99
CA PHE A 75 14.44 59.77 24.60
C PHE A 75 14.32 59.01 23.27
N THR A 76 15.04 59.53 22.28
CA THR A 76 15.18 58.99 20.92
C THR A 76 16.62 58.56 20.71
N ALA A 77 16.83 57.46 19.97
CA ALA A 77 17.79 57.28 18.87
C ALA A 77 17.96 55.76 18.52
N PRO A 78 18.51 55.36 17.35
CA PRO A 78 18.06 55.73 16.01
C PRO A 78 18.08 54.55 14.99
N GLY A 79 17.29 54.65 13.91
CA GLY A 79 17.74 54.27 12.56
C GLY A 79 17.39 52.89 11.99
N SER A 80 16.34 52.82 11.17
CA SER A 80 16.35 52.04 9.91
C SER A 80 15.40 52.68 8.89
N PRO A 81 15.72 52.62 7.57
CA PRO A 81 15.26 53.61 6.60
C PRO A 81 13.84 53.33 6.04
N LYS A 82 13.04 54.40 5.93
CA LYS A 82 11.79 54.41 5.15
C LYS A 82 12.11 54.35 3.65
N VAL A 83 11.70 53.28 2.97
CA VAL A 83 11.66 53.25 1.50
C VAL A 83 10.23 53.58 1.03
N ARG A 84 10.12 54.71 0.32
CA ARG A 84 8.93 55.17 -0.42
C ARG A 84 8.63 54.21 -1.58
N ARG A 85 7.38 53.72 -1.68
CA ARG A 85 6.86 53.13 -2.93
C ARG A 85 6.76 54.21 -4.02
N ARG A 86 7.39 53.97 -5.18
CA ARG A 86 7.08 54.65 -6.44
C ARG A 86 5.93 53.91 -7.13
N SER A 87 4.98 54.67 -7.65
CA SER A 87 3.91 54.22 -8.53
C SER A 87 4.43 54.01 -9.96
N SER A 88 4.01 52.94 -10.63
CA SER A 88 3.75 52.98 -12.09
C SER A 88 3.12 51.70 -12.65
N ILE A 89 2.03 51.93 -13.39
CA ILE A 89 1.69 51.41 -14.73
C ILE A 89 1.39 49.91 -14.82
N ILE A 90 0.13 49.54 -14.52
CA ILE A 90 -0.87 48.99 -15.45
C ILE A 90 -2.20 49.06 -14.68
N ASP A 91 -2.95 50.15 -14.87
CA ASP A 91 -4.37 50.21 -14.54
C ASP A 91 -5.16 49.82 -15.80
N LEU A 92 -6.06 48.84 -15.69
CA LEU A 92 -7.13 48.58 -16.65
C LEU A 92 -8.49 48.68 -15.94
N PRO A 93 -9.52 49.15 -16.65
CA PRO A 93 -10.63 49.90 -16.07
C PRO A 93 -11.66 49.00 -15.39
N GLN A 94 -12.18 49.49 -14.26
CA GLN A 94 -13.38 48.97 -13.62
C GLN A 94 -14.57 49.07 -14.58
N LYS A 95 -14.99 47.96 -15.18
CA LYS A 95 -16.34 47.79 -15.73
C LYS A 95 -17.05 46.67 -14.98
N SER A 96 -18.07 47.07 -14.23
CA SER A 96 -19.03 46.21 -13.53
C SER A 96 -19.81 45.33 -14.51
N PHE A 97 -19.62 44.02 -14.44
CA PHE A 97 -20.57 43.05 -14.99
C PHE A 97 -21.53 42.61 -13.88
N LYS A 98 -22.83 42.87 -14.06
CA LYS A 98 -23.91 42.24 -13.29
C LYS A 98 -24.31 40.93 -13.97
N LEU A 99 -24.29 39.82 -13.24
CA LEU A 99 -24.93 38.56 -13.64
C LEU A 99 -26.35 38.49 -13.03
N PRO A 100 -27.36 37.97 -13.77
CA PRO A 100 -28.72 37.82 -13.27
C PRO A 100 -28.85 36.60 -12.35
N GLY A 101 -29.83 36.67 -11.44
CA GLY A 101 -29.98 35.78 -10.29
C GLY A 101 -30.16 34.30 -10.61
N GLY A 102 -29.58 33.49 -9.74
CA GLY A 102 -29.72 32.04 -9.68
C GLY A 102 -28.83 31.51 -8.57
N THR A 103 -29.42 31.23 -7.41
CA THR A 103 -28.78 30.70 -6.20
C THR A 103 -28.00 29.42 -6.47
N THR A 104 -26.67 29.51 -6.44
CA THR A 104 -25.78 28.37 -6.18
C THR A 104 -24.71 28.83 -5.19
N THR A 105 -24.74 28.23 -4.00
CA THR A 105 -23.82 28.46 -2.89
C THR A 105 -22.46 27.83 -3.21
N ASN A 106 -21.60 28.57 -3.91
CA ASN A 106 -20.15 28.35 -3.87
C ASN A 106 -19.55 29.55 -3.16
N ALA A 107 -19.39 29.43 -1.83
CA ALA A 107 -18.88 30.49 -0.98
C ALA A 107 -17.48 30.93 -1.44
N LEU A 108 -17.35 32.21 -1.75
CA LEU A 108 -16.07 32.93 -1.77
C LEU A 108 -15.46 32.89 -0.36
N PRO A 109 -14.12 32.92 -0.19
CA PRO A 109 -13.52 32.95 1.14
C PRO A 109 -13.89 34.27 1.83
N GLU A 110 -14.48 34.17 3.02
CA GLU A 110 -14.86 35.31 3.85
C GLU A 110 -13.64 36.20 4.16
N GLU A 111 -13.85 37.53 4.17
CA GLU A 111 -12.80 38.54 4.44
C GLU A 111 -12.23 38.48 5.87
N TYR A 112 -12.88 37.73 6.76
CA TYR A 112 -12.48 37.47 8.13
C TYR A 112 -12.34 35.96 8.36
N PRO A 113 -11.26 35.51 9.04
CA PRO A 113 -11.14 34.11 9.41
C PRO A 113 -12.29 33.73 10.35
N SER A 114 -12.86 32.53 10.16
CA SER A 114 -13.90 32.01 11.05
C SER A 114 -13.41 31.94 12.50
N GLU A 115 -14.32 32.07 13.46
CA GLU A 115 -13.98 32.00 14.89
C GLU A 115 -13.27 30.67 15.25
N ASP A 116 -13.74 29.56 14.68
CA ASP A 116 -13.12 28.22 14.81
C ASP A 116 -11.65 28.20 14.33
N LEU A 117 -11.34 28.95 13.26
CA LEU A 117 -9.99 29.03 12.72
C LEU A 117 -9.07 29.84 13.64
N ILE A 118 -9.60 30.90 14.26
CA ILE A 118 -8.87 31.72 15.24
C ILE A 118 -8.55 30.87 16.48
N GLU A 119 -9.53 30.13 17.01
CA GLU A 119 -9.34 29.22 18.15
C GLU A 119 -8.29 28.13 17.84
N PHE A 120 -8.35 27.52 16.65
CA PHE A 120 -7.35 26.56 16.21
C PHE A 120 -5.92 27.14 16.23
N TYR A 121 -5.72 28.33 15.65
CA TYR A 121 -4.40 28.95 15.62
C TYR A 121 -3.93 29.37 17.02
N GLN A 122 -4.82 29.75 17.92
CA GLN A 122 -4.50 30.00 19.33
C GLN A 122 -4.01 28.72 20.01
N ASN A 123 -4.71 27.59 19.84
CA ASN A 123 -4.34 26.30 20.41
C ASN A 123 -2.97 25.80 19.90
N VAL A 124 -2.70 25.94 18.60
CA VAL A 124 -1.38 25.60 18.02
C VAL A 124 -0.28 26.53 18.55
N LYS A 125 -0.57 27.83 18.68
CA LYS A 125 0.38 28.79 19.24
C LYS A 125 0.72 28.46 20.69
N GLU A 126 -0.27 28.10 21.52
CA GLU A 126 -0.04 27.67 22.90
C GLU A 126 0.90 26.45 22.96
N CYS A 127 0.70 25.44 22.11
CA CYS A 127 1.61 24.30 22.02
C CYS A 127 3.05 24.70 21.66
N ILE A 128 3.22 25.66 20.74
CA ILE A 128 4.54 26.17 20.33
C ILE A 128 5.19 26.98 21.46
N ASP A 129 4.44 27.84 22.12
CA ASP A 129 4.92 28.68 23.23
C ASP A 129 5.34 27.81 24.42
N LEU A 130 4.57 26.75 24.73
CA LEU A 130 4.97 25.75 25.72
C LEU A 130 6.28 25.05 25.32
N ARG A 131 6.42 24.60 24.07
CA ARG A 131 7.68 24.00 23.59
C ARG A 131 8.86 24.96 23.75
N HIS A 132 8.70 26.23 23.36
CA HIS A 132 9.75 27.24 23.48
C HIS A 132 10.12 27.50 24.94
N LYS A 133 9.14 27.61 25.86
CA LYS A 133 9.38 27.73 27.30
C LYS A 133 10.36 26.65 27.81
N TYR A 134 10.11 25.37 27.51
CA TYR A 134 10.99 24.28 27.96
C TYR A 134 12.36 24.25 27.25
N LEU A 135 12.42 24.59 25.96
CA LEU A 135 13.69 24.65 25.21
C LEU A 135 14.59 25.83 25.63
N ASP A 136 13.99 26.99 25.91
CA ASP A 136 14.69 28.17 26.42
C ASP A 136 15.26 27.91 27.82
N LEU A 137 14.45 27.34 28.72
CA LEU A 137 14.89 26.98 30.08
C LEU A 137 16.07 26.00 30.07
N SER A 138 16.11 25.06 29.13
CA SER A 138 17.14 24.02 29.04
C SER A 138 18.38 24.39 28.22
N LEU A 139 18.42 25.61 27.65
CA LEU A 139 19.46 26.09 26.73
C LEU A 139 19.60 25.22 25.46
N GLN A 140 18.49 24.71 24.93
CA GLN A 140 18.45 23.80 23.76
C GLN A 140 17.82 24.43 22.51
N LYS A 141 17.40 25.71 22.55
CA LYS A 141 16.71 26.36 21.41
C LYS A 141 17.66 26.80 20.30
N ASP A 142 18.72 27.53 20.65
CA ASP A 142 19.67 28.06 19.67
C ASP A 142 21.01 27.33 19.79
N GLU A 143 21.38 26.54 18.79
CA GLU A 143 22.65 25.80 18.82
C GLU A 143 23.87 26.73 18.91
N ILE A 144 23.76 27.98 18.45
CA ILE A 144 24.81 29.01 18.53
C ILE A 144 25.13 29.37 20.00
N SER A 145 24.14 29.23 20.90
CA SER A 145 24.34 29.52 22.33
C SER A 145 25.21 28.49 23.04
N ASN A 146 25.43 27.31 22.43
CA ASN A 146 26.29 26.28 23.00
C ASN A 146 27.75 26.73 22.93
N PRO A 147 28.50 26.75 24.05
CA PRO A 147 29.92 27.14 24.05
C PRO A 147 30.75 26.38 23.01
N LYS A 148 30.39 25.12 22.70
CA LYS A 148 31.10 24.30 21.70
C LYS A 148 31.09 24.87 20.27
N ASN A 149 30.14 25.74 19.96
CA ASN A 149 29.94 26.34 18.65
C ASN A 149 30.49 27.77 18.56
N GLN A 150 31.11 28.26 19.64
CA GLN A 150 31.79 29.56 19.67
C GLN A 150 33.22 29.41 19.12
N GLN A 151 33.75 30.47 18.52
CA GLN A 151 35.07 30.45 17.87
C GLN A 151 36.25 30.26 18.85
N ASP A 152 36.04 30.51 20.14
CA ASP A 152 37.00 30.33 21.23
C ASP A 152 37.00 28.91 21.83
N TRP A 153 36.19 27.99 21.30
CA TRP A 153 36.16 26.60 21.76
C TRP A 153 37.38 25.81 21.28
N VAL A 154 38.25 25.45 22.24
CA VAL A 154 39.46 24.65 21.98
C VAL A 154 39.15 23.17 22.24
N VAL A 155 39.20 22.36 21.18
CA VAL A 155 39.08 20.89 21.27
C VAL A 155 40.39 20.26 20.82
N TYR A 156 40.89 19.30 21.60
CA TYR A 156 42.08 18.53 21.25
C TYR A 156 41.73 17.10 20.77
N PRO A 157 42.27 16.64 19.63
CA PRO A 157 43.07 17.40 18.66
C PRO A 157 42.17 18.36 17.84
N PRO A 158 42.74 19.47 17.34
CA PRO A 158 41.98 20.45 16.58
C PRO A 158 41.36 19.82 15.33
N PRO A 159 40.15 20.24 14.91
CA PRO A 159 39.56 19.74 13.67
C PRO A 159 40.51 20.01 12.49
N PRO A 160 40.61 19.09 11.51
CA PRO A 160 41.49 19.28 10.37
C PRO A 160 41.07 20.55 9.64
N LYS A 161 42.06 21.37 9.23
CA LYS A 161 41.81 22.55 8.40
C LYS A 161 40.95 22.14 7.19
N PRO A 162 39.99 22.96 6.75
CA PRO A 162 39.13 22.65 5.60
C PRO A 162 39.96 22.61 4.30
N PHE A 163 40.71 21.54 4.06
CA PHE A 163 41.53 21.38 2.86
C PHE A 163 40.74 20.69 1.75
N TYR A 164 40.61 21.38 0.61
CA TYR A 164 40.25 20.81 -0.69
C TYR A 164 41.54 20.39 -1.42
N LYS A 165 42.23 19.36 -0.95
CA LYS A 165 43.18 18.61 -1.77
C LYS A 165 42.96 17.12 -1.51
N SER A 166 42.59 16.39 -2.56
CA SER A 166 42.34 14.96 -2.48
C SER A 166 43.66 14.21 -2.25
N LYS A 167 43.70 13.27 -1.31
CA LYS A 167 44.77 12.27 -1.18
C LYS A 167 44.73 11.22 -2.33
N ASN A 168 44.15 11.55 -3.49
CA ASN A 168 44.18 10.68 -4.66
C ASN A 168 45.50 10.90 -5.41
N LYS A 169 46.51 10.08 -5.08
CA LYS A 169 47.84 10.00 -5.71
C LYS A 169 47.83 9.59 -7.20
N PHE A 170 46.72 9.73 -7.92
CA PHE A 170 46.64 9.29 -9.31
C PHE A 170 47.04 10.36 -10.34
N ASN A 171 47.15 11.64 -9.98
CA ASN A 171 47.47 12.71 -10.96
C ASN A 171 48.22 13.93 -10.39
N GLN A 172 48.92 13.83 -9.26
CA GLN A 172 49.76 14.94 -8.76
C GLN A 172 51.24 14.57 -8.87
N ILE A 173 52.02 15.45 -9.49
CA ILE A 173 53.48 15.42 -9.46
C ILE A 173 53.89 15.53 -7.98
N PRO A 174 54.81 14.69 -7.47
CA PRO A 174 55.23 14.77 -6.08
C PRO A 174 55.90 16.13 -5.85
N ASN A 175 55.28 16.99 -5.04
CA ASN A 175 56.01 18.06 -4.37
C ASN A 175 56.33 17.56 -2.96
N GLU A 176 57.63 17.46 -2.68
CA GLU A 176 58.23 16.89 -1.45
C GLU A 176 58.05 17.75 -0.18
N PHE A 177 57.05 18.61 -0.09
CA PHE A 177 56.90 19.48 1.08
C PHE A 177 55.44 19.52 1.57
N ASP A 178 55.29 19.16 2.85
CA ASP A 178 54.13 19.26 3.75
C ASP A 178 53.17 18.06 3.83
N GLU A 179 53.68 16.87 4.19
CA GLU A 179 52.90 15.92 4.99
C GLU A 179 53.10 16.29 6.48
N GLU A 180 52.26 17.17 7.05
CA GLU A 180 52.15 17.24 8.51
C GLU A 180 51.58 15.88 8.99
N PRO A 181 52.25 15.17 9.91
CA PRO A 181 51.75 13.91 10.43
C PRO A 181 50.42 14.14 11.16
N GLU A 182 49.41 13.32 10.86
CA GLU A 182 48.18 13.25 11.65
C GLU A 182 48.55 13.00 13.11
N GLU A 183 48.37 13.99 13.99
CA GLU A 183 48.69 13.84 15.41
C GLU A 183 47.81 12.75 16.03
N GLU A 184 48.42 11.65 16.48
CA GLU A 184 47.72 10.65 17.29
C GLU A 184 47.19 11.31 18.57
N PHE A 185 45.94 10.99 18.94
CA PHE A 185 45.36 11.46 20.21
C PHE A 185 46.25 11.04 21.39
N ASP A 186 46.62 12.02 22.20
CA ASP A 186 47.42 11.89 23.41
C ASP A 186 46.68 12.59 24.56
N PHE A 187 46.43 11.85 25.63
CA PHE A 187 45.67 12.35 26.77
C PHE A 187 46.42 13.44 27.53
N ASP A 188 47.76 13.37 27.56
CA ASP A 188 48.58 14.34 28.29
C ASP A 188 48.54 15.75 27.68
N LYS A 189 48.08 15.86 26.42
CA LYS A 189 47.86 17.13 25.71
C LYS A 189 46.44 17.72 25.90
N VAL A 190 45.53 17.01 26.58
CA VAL A 190 44.17 17.51 26.84
C VAL A 190 44.20 18.50 28.00
N ASP A 191 43.68 19.71 27.77
CA ASP A 191 43.52 20.71 28.84
C ASP A 191 42.42 20.28 29.81
N VAL A 192 42.79 20.02 31.06
CA VAL A 192 41.86 19.72 32.17
C VAL A 192 41.91 20.89 33.15
N PRO A 193 40.99 21.87 33.04
CA PRO A 193 41.06 23.09 33.82
C PRO A 193 40.92 22.81 35.33
N GLN A 194 41.79 23.43 36.13
CA GLN A 194 41.79 23.28 37.58
C GLN A 194 40.90 24.34 38.23
N ILE A 195 39.66 23.98 38.54
CA ILE A 195 38.75 24.82 39.34
C ILE A 195 38.96 24.44 40.81
N VAL A 196 39.81 25.20 41.52
CA VAL A 196 40.21 24.89 42.91
C VAL A 196 39.10 25.18 43.92
N ASP A 197 38.22 26.16 43.65
CA ASP A 197 37.04 26.48 44.46
C ASP A 197 35.88 26.89 43.56
N SER A 198 34.99 25.93 43.25
CA SER A 198 33.75 26.26 42.56
C SER A 198 32.85 27.09 43.50
N PRO A 199 32.30 28.24 43.05
CA PRO A 199 31.33 29.02 43.83
C PRO A 199 29.98 28.30 43.96
N TYR A 200 29.81 27.15 43.31
CA TYR A 200 28.59 26.38 43.28
C TYR A 200 28.73 25.04 44.01
N TYR A 201 27.65 24.57 44.60
CA TYR A 201 27.49 23.19 45.06
C TYR A 201 26.17 22.62 44.54
N PHE A 202 26.01 21.30 44.56
CA PHE A 202 24.78 20.65 44.09
C PHE A 202 24.17 19.80 45.22
N ASP A 203 22.84 19.75 45.24
CA ASP A 203 22.08 18.88 46.14
C ASP A 203 20.77 18.44 45.47
N LEU A 204 20.11 17.42 46.03
CA LEU A 204 18.78 16.99 45.60
C LEU A 204 17.73 17.93 46.20
N ASN A 205 16.82 18.41 45.35
CA ASN A 205 15.67 19.20 45.81
C ASN A 205 14.56 18.30 46.40
N ALA A 206 13.46 18.91 46.83
CA ALA A 206 12.31 18.20 47.41
C ALA A 206 11.60 17.21 46.47
N GLU A 207 11.89 17.24 45.16
CA GLU A 207 11.36 16.31 44.16
C GLU A 207 12.41 15.31 43.64
N ASP A 208 13.54 15.13 44.35
CA ASP A 208 14.65 14.25 43.96
C ASP A 208 15.30 14.61 42.61
N VAL A 209 15.30 15.91 42.25
CA VAL A 209 16.00 16.46 41.08
C VAL A 209 17.25 17.18 41.55
N TYR A 210 18.38 17.00 40.84
CA TYR A 210 19.61 17.72 41.12
C TYR A 210 19.47 19.21 40.79
N GLN A 211 19.70 20.05 41.79
CA GLN A 211 19.82 21.50 41.66
C GLN A 211 21.21 21.99 42.06
N VAL A 212 21.64 23.07 41.43
CA VAL A 212 22.92 23.72 41.71
C VAL A 212 22.63 25.05 42.42
N TYR A 213 23.23 25.21 43.60
CA TYR A 213 23.09 26.37 44.47
C TYR A 213 24.37 27.21 44.46
N ASP A 214 24.20 28.52 44.53
CA ASP A 214 25.32 29.45 44.72
C ASP A 214 25.69 29.53 46.21
N LYS A 215 26.94 29.20 46.56
CA LYS A 215 27.44 29.20 47.95
C LYS A 215 27.28 30.57 48.64
N ALA A 216 27.22 31.66 47.88
CA ALA A 216 27.09 33.01 48.44
C ALA A 216 25.65 33.42 48.74
N THR A 217 24.65 32.86 48.03
CA THR A 217 23.25 33.30 48.12
C THR A 217 22.27 32.21 48.53
N ASP A 218 22.70 30.95 48.54
CA ASP A 218 21.91 29.76 48.84
C ASP A 218 20.64 29.63 47.96
N LYS A 219 20.67 30.27 46.79
CA LYS A 219 19.57 30.25 45.81
C LYS A 219 19.90 29.31 44.65
N PRO A 220 18.88 28.61 44.12
CA PRO A 220 19.07 27.75 42.95
C PRO A 220 19.41 28.60 41.73
N LEU A 221 20.30 28.06 40.89
CA LEU A 221 20.77 28.73 39.68
C LEU A 221 19.64 28.92 38.65
N VAL A 222 18.71 27.97 38.59
CA VAL A 222 17.55 27.95 37.69
C VAL A 222 16.36 27.36 38.43
N ASP A 223 15.19 27.96 38.21
CA ASP A 223 13.93 27.41 38.69
C ASP A 223 13.37 26.41 37.67
N ILE A 224 13.21 25.16 38.10
CA ILE A 224 12.84 24.04 37.23
C ILE A 224 11.35 23.76 37.42
N PRO A 225 10.57 23.54 36.34
CA PRO A 225 9.17 23.15 36.46
C PRO A 225 9.02 21.89 37.32
N THR A 226 8.01 21.88 38.18
CA THR A 226 7.71 20.71 39.02
C THR A 226 7.13 19.56 38.20
N LEU A 227 7.13 18.35 38.78
CA LEU A 227 6.52 17.18 38.15
C LEU A 227 5.03 17.42 37.85
N HIS A 228 4.35 18.12 38.74
CA HIS A 228 2.96 18.52 38.56
C HIS A 228 2.78 19.49 37.37
N ASP A 229 3.63 20.51 37.26
CA ASP A 229 3.56 21.48 36.16
C ASP A 229 3.82 20.83 34.81
N PHE A 230 4.78 19.90 34.75
CA PHE A 230 5.07 19.13 33.55
C PHE A 230 3.87 18.30 33.09
N TYR A 231 3.24 17.54 33.98
CA TYR A 231 2.05 16.75 33.63
C TYR A 231 0.83 17.62 33.34
N SER A 232 0.68 18.78 34.00
CA SER A 232 -0.35 19.77 33.68
C SER A 232 -0.20 20.30 32.25
N ASP A 233 1.01 20.71 31.86
CA ASP A 233 1.30 21.17 30.50
C ASP A 233 1.17 20.03 29.47
N LEU A 234 1.59 18.80 29.79
CA LEU A 234 1.40 17.64 28.93
C LEU A 234 -0.09 17.30 28.70
N ASN A 235 -0.92 17.42 29.74
CA ASN A 235 -2.37 17.20 29.64
C ASN A 235 -3.04 18.27 28.77
N LYS A 236 -2.59 19.53 28.83
CA LYS A 236 -3.06 20.58 27.92
C LYS A 236 -2.76 20.23 26.46
N ILE A 237 -1.52 19.84 26.16
CA ILE A 237 -1.12 19.43 24.80
C ILE A 237 -1.94 18.21 24.35
N THR A 238 -2.13 17.22 25.22
CA THR A 238 -2.90 16.01 24.92
C THR A 238 -4.36 16.35 24.61
N LYS A 239 -4.98 17.25 25.40
CA LYS A 239 -6.35 17.74 25.16
C LYS A 239 -6.47 18.45 23.82
N ILE A 240 -5.55 19.34 23.49
CA ILE A 240 -5.52 20.05 22.20
C ILE A 240 -5.33 19.05 21.04
N SER A 241 -4.45 18.06 21.19
CA SER A 241 -4.17 17.07 20.13
C SER A 241 -5.32 16.09 19.89
N SER A 242 -6.16 15.86 20.91
CA SER A 242 -7.31 14.95 20.85
C SER A 242 -8.59 15.65 20.40
N ASP A 243 -8.56 16.98 20.28
CA ASP A 243 -9.69 17.78 19.82
C ASP A 243 -10.02 17.47 18.35
N GLY A 244 -11.28 17.11 18.09
CA GLY A 244 -11.74 16.63 16.78
C GLY A 244 -11.61 17.65 15.65
N PRO A 245 -12.10 18.90 15.83
CA PRO A 245 -11.92 19.99 14.89
C PRO A 245 -10.45 20.30 14.62
N THR A 246 -9.63 20.43 15.66
CA THR A 246 -8.18 20.69 15.55
C THR A 246 -7.47 19.59 14.74
N LYS A 247 -7.82 18.32 14.97
CA LYS A 247 -7.27 17.18 14.25
C LYS A 247 -7.68 17.17 12.78
N SER A 248 -8.96 17.42 12.49
CA SER A 248 -9.50 17.44 11.13
C SER A 248 -8.90 18.58 10.30
N PHE A 249 -8.80 19.77 10.89
CA PHE A 249 -8.19 20.92 10.24
C PHE A 249 -6.68 20.70 10.00
N SER A 250 -5.96 20.17 11.00
CA SER A 250 -4.54 19.82 10.84
C SER A 250 -4.33 18.82 9.71
N PHE A 251 -5.19 17.80 9.61
CA PHE A 251 -5.13 16.81 8.53
C PHE A 251 -5.36 17.44 7.15
N SER A 252 -6.42 18.23 6.99
CA SER A 252 -6.70 18.98 5.75
C SER A 252 -5.54 19.92 5.38
N ARG A 253 -4.92 20.57 6.38
CA ARG A 253 -3.76 21.44 6.15
C ARG A 253 -2.53 20.65 5.70
N LEU A 254 -2.28 19.49 6.29
CA LEU A 254 -1.18 18.60 5.86
C LEU A 254 -1.40 18.10 4.43
N GLN A 255 -2.62 17.68 4.07
CA GLN A 255 -2.96 17.30 2.70
C GLN A 255 -2.77 18.46 1.71
N TYR A 256 -3.18 19.67 2.10
CA TYR A 256 -2.96 20.86 1.29
C TYR A 256 -1.47 21.18 1.11
N LEU A 257 -0.66 21.05 2.16
CA LEU A 257 0.79 21.27 2.09
C LEU A 257 1.46 20.22 1.20
N ASP A 258 1.03 18.97 1.26
CA ASP A 258 1.50 17.90 0.38
C ASP A 258 1.12 18.16 -1.08
N ALA A 259 -0.15 18.48 -1.36
CA ALA A 259 -0.59 18.86 -2.70
C ALA A 259 0.16 20.08 -3.24
N LYS A 260 0.43 21.08 -2.39
CA LYS A 260 1.23 22.26 -2.74
C LYS A 260 2.67 21.88 -3.06
N TRP A 261 3.28 20.99 -2.29
CA TRP A 261 4.63 20.48 -2.55
C TRP A 261 4.68 19.71 -3.87
N ASN A 262 3.72 18.82 -4.13
CA ASN A 262 3.63 18.07 -5.38
C ASN A 262 3.46 19.00 -6.58
N MET A 263 2.63 20.04 -6.47
CA MET A 263 2.49 21.06 -7.51
C MET A 263 3.78 21.87 -7.70
N TYR A 264 4.45 22.26 -6.62
CA TYR A 264 5.74 22.95 -6.69
C TYR A 264 6.79 22.09 -7.41
N TYR A 265 6.91 20.82 -7.02
CA TYR A 265 7.83 19.87 -7.64
C TYR A 265 7.56 19.75 -9.15
N LEU A 266 6.31 19.49 -9.55
CA LEU A 266 5.93 19.38 -10.96
C LEU A 266 6.22 20.64 -11.80
N LEU A 267 6.16 21.82 -11.19
CA LEU A 267 6.40 23.09 -11.88
C LEU A 267 7.87 23.51 -11.89
N ASN A 268 8.66 23.12 -10.89
CA ASN A 268 9.99 23.68 -10.65
C ASN A 268 11.14 22.66 -10.73
N GLU A 269 10.85 21.35 -10.88
CA GLU A 269 11.86 20.29 -10.99
C GLU A 269 12.97 20.63 -12.00
N PHE A 270 12.60 21.17 -13.17
CA PHE A 270 13.58 21.54 -14.20
C PHE A 270 14.50 22.68 -13.76
N GLU A 271 13.96 23.72 -13.10
CA GLU A 271 14.76 24.84 -12.62
C GLU A 271 15.64 24.43 -11.42
N GLU A 272 15.15 23.56 -10.53
CA GLU A 272 15.96 22.97 -9.45
C GLU A 272 17.11 22.13 -10.00
N SER A 273 16.85 21.27 -10.99
CA SER A 273 17.88 20.47 -11.66
C SER A 273 18.93 21.34 -12.35
N LYS A 274 18.50 22.44 -12.99
CA LYS A 274 19.37 23.41 -13.64
C LYS A 274 20.23 24.18 -12.62
N GLN A 275 19.67 24.56 -11.46
CA GLN A 275 20.42 25.18 -10.38
C GLN A 275 21.45 24.23 -9.78
N SER A 276 21.09 22.97 -9.55
CA SER A 276 22.04 21.94 -9.09
C SER A 276 23.19 21.76 -10.09
N LYS A 277 22.89 21.70 -11.40
CA LYS A 277 23.89 21.60 -12.47
C LYS A 277 24.80 22.82 -12.60
N ARG A 278 24.40 24.00 -12.12
CA ARG A 278 25.28 25.19 -12.08
C ARG A 278 26.42 25.03 -11.07
N ASN A 279 26.31 24.13 -10.10
CA ASN A 279 27.39 23.81 -9.17
C ASN A 279 27.95 22.41 -9.47
N PRO A 280 28.82 22.27 -10.49
CA PRO A 280 29.31 20.96 -10.95
C PRO A 280 30.14 20.20 -9.90
N HIS A 281 30.61 20.89 -8.86
CA HIS A 281 31.44 20.29 -7.81
C HIS A 281 30.62 19.77 -6.61
N ARG A 282 29.34 20.14 -6.50
CA ARG A 282 28.43 19.65 -5.45
C ARG A 282 27.39 18.71 -6.03
N ASP A 283 27.64 17.42 -5.87
CA ASP A 283 26.69 16.35 -6.15
C ASP A 283 26.35 15.59 -4.86
N PHE A 284 25.54 14.54 -4.97
CA PHE A 284 25.17 13.71 -3.83
C PHE A 284 26.39 13.13 -3.09
N TYR A 285 27.51 12.88 -3.77
CA TYR A 285 28.70 12.27 -3.16
C TYR A 285 29.53 13.29 -2.38
N ASN A 286 29.57 14.54 -2.84
CA ASN A 286 30.37 15.61 -2.25
C ASN A 286 29.63 16.46 -1.20
N VAL A 287 28.34 16.22 -0.99
CA VAL A 287 27.58 16.85 0.10
C VAL A 287 27.87 16.14 1.42
N ARG A 288 28.21 16.92 2.46
CA ARG A 288 28.36 16.40 3.82
C ARG A 288 27.02 15.89 4.33
N LYS A 289 27.01 14.63 4.74
CA LYS A 289 25.84 13.92 5.25
C LYS A 289 26.17 13.45 6.65
N VAL A 290 25.28 13.73 7.58
CA VAL A 290 25.41 13.29 8.97
C VAL A 290 24.38 12.19 9.17
N ASP A 291 24.83 11.01 9.53
CA ASP A 291 23.93 10.00 10.06
C ASP A 291 23.61 10.35 11.51
N THR A 292 22.42 10.91 11.69
CA THR A 292 21.94 11.38 12.97
C THR A 292 21.30 10.27 13.80
N HIS A 293 21.28 9.00 13.39
CA HIS A 293 20.68 7.90 14.17
C HIS A 293 21.35 6.53 13.96
N ILE A 294 22.49 6.27 14.62
CA ILE A 294 23.14 4.95 14.64
C ILE A 294 23.46 4.48 16.06
N HIS A 295 23.04 3.26 16.41
CA HIS A 295 23.54 2.56 17.60
C HIS A 295 24.98 2.05 17.37
N HIS A 296 25.89 2.32 18.30
CA HIS A 296 27.31 1.97 18.18
C HIS A 296 27.54 0.49 17.87
N SER A 297 26.85 -0.42 18.55
CA SER A 297 27.02 -1.87 18.31
C SER A 297 26.56 -2.34 16.93
N ALA A 298 25.86 -1.50 16.16
CA ALA A 298 25.41 -1.77 14.80
C ALA A 298 26.05 -0.87 13.74
N CYS A 299 27.07 -0.07 14.10
CA CYS A 299 27.75 0.78 13.14
C CYS A 299 28.54 -0.01 12.07
N MET A 300 28.85 -1.28 12.34
CA MET A 300 29.65 -2.12 11.47
C MET A 300 28.80 -2.99 10.53
N ASN A 301 29.29 -3.19 9.31
CA ASN A 301 28.69 -4.11 8.36
C ASN A 301 28.85 -5.56 8.83
N GLN A 302 27.83 -6.41 8.65
CA GLN A 302 27.86 -7.84 8.98
C GLN A 302 29.05 -8.58 8.36
N LYS A 303 29.39 -8.26 7.10
CA LYS A 303 30.53 -8.86 6.41
C LYS A 303 31.86 -8.48 7.08
N HIS A 304 31.95 -7.25 7.57
CA HIS A 304 33.12 -6.76 8.29
C HIS A 304 33.26 -7.45 9.65
N LEU A 305 32.17 -7.54 10.42
CA LEU A 305 32.12 -8.27 11.69
C LEU A 305 32.48 -9.76 11.52
N LEU A 306 31.90 -10.44 10.52
CA LEU A 306 32.22 -11.84 10.22
C LEU A 306 33.71 -12.03 9.93
N ARG A 307 34.28 -11.16 9.08
CA ARG A 307 35.71 -11.21 8.74
C ARG A 307 36.57 -11.02 9.99
N PHE A 308 36.18 -10.11 10.87
CA PHE A 308 36.89 -9.86 12.13
C PHE A 308 36.85 -11.07 13.07
N ILE A 309 35.68 -11.68 13.27
CA ILE A 309 35.53 -12.88 14.10
C ILE A 309 36.40 -14.02 13.55
N LYS A 310 36.35 -14.29 12.24
CA LYS A 310 37.20 -15.31 11.60
C LYS A 310 38.69 -15.00 11.75
N TYR A 311 39.07 -13.74 11.61
CA TYR A 311 40.45 -13.31 11.78
C TYR A 311 40.96 -13.54 13.21
N LYS A 312 40.17 -13.19 14.23
CA LYS A 312 40.53 -13.42 15.64
C LYS A 312 40.59 -14.90 15.99
N LEU A 313 39.63 -15.70 15.52
CA LEU A 313 39.65 -17.15 15.73
C LEU A 313 40.89 -17.82 15.10
N LYS A 314 41.38 -17.31 13.96
CA LYS A 314 42.59 -17.83 13.29
C LYS A 314 43.89 -17.35 13.92
N THR A 315 43.94 -16.11 14.42
CA THR A 315 45.19 -15.48 14.90
C THR A 315 45.40 -15.61 16.40
N LYS A 316 44.33 -15.64 17.19
CA LYS A 316 44.36 -15.68 18.66
C LYS A 316 43.32 -16.67 19.24
N PRO A 317 43.41 -17.97 18.92
CA PRO A 317 42.46 -18.97 19.41
C PRO A 317 42.53 -19.19 20.93
N ASP A 318 43.73 -19.11 21.52
CA ASP A 318 44.00 -19.44 22.93
C ASP A 318 43.73 -18.26 23.89
N GLU A 319 43.22 -17.14 23.38
CA GLU A 319 42.96 -15.96 24.19
C GLU A 319 41.77 -16.18 25.12
N GLN A 320 41.92 -15.85 26.41
CA GLN A 320 40.86 -15.94 27.41
C GLN A 320 39.86 -14.80 27.23
N VAL A 321 38.59 -15.12 26.97
CA VAL A 321 37.59 -14.13 26.52
C VAL A 321 36.34 -14.02 27.40
N ILE A 322 36.01 -15.04 28.18
CA ILE A 322 34.80 -15.04 29.02
C ILE A 322 34.98 -15.92 30.26
N PHE A 323 34.40 -15.49 31.38
CA PHE A 323 34.31 -16.26 32.62
C PHE A 323 32.85 -16.70 32.87
N ARG A 324 32.58 -18.00 32.77
CA ARG A 324 31.24 -18.59 32.95
C ARG A 324 31.36 -19.98 33.56
N ASP A 325 30.37 -20.39 34.34
CA ASP A 325 30.28 -21.73 34.96
C ASP A 325 31.53 -22.09 35.79
N GLY A 326 32.11 -21.09 36.47
CA GLY A 326 33.30 -21.25 37.31
C GLY A 326 34.61 -21.50 36.56
N LYS A 327 34.63 -21.36 35.22
CA LYS A 327 35.82 -21.55 34.38
C LYS A 327 36.06 -20.34 33.47
N ILE A 328 37.33 -20.04 33.22
CA ILE A 328 37.75 -19.09 32.19
C ILE A 328 37.85 -19.87 30.88
N LEU A 329 37.12 -19.44 29.86
CA LEU A 329 37.11 -20.07 28.53
C LEU A 329 37.95 -19.27 27.54
N THR A 330 38.73 -19.98 26.73
CA THR A 330 39.42 -19.40 25.56
C THR A 330 38.48 -19.20 24.38
N LEU A 331 38.85 -18.37 23.41
CA LEU A 331 38.04 -18.12 22.22
C LEU A 331 37.75 -19.43 21.47
N ALA A 332 38.74 -20.30 21.31
CA ALA A 332 38.56 -21.63 20.70
C ALA A 332 37.57 -22.50 21.48
N GLN A 333 37.68 -22.55 22.82
CA GLN A 333 36.77 -23.32 23.67
C GLN A 333 35.33 -22.77 23.63
N VAL A 334 35.15 -21.45 23.49
CA VAL A 334 33.82 -20.86 23.31
C VAL A 334 33.19 -21.36 22.01
N PHE A 335 33.92 -21.34 20.89
CA PHE A 335 33.43 -21.84 19.60
C PHE A 335 33.21 -23.36 19.59
N GLU A 336 34.06 -24.12 20.27
CA GLU A 336 33.88 -25.56 20.47
C GLU A 336 32.61 -25.87 21.28
N SER A 337 32.35 -25.11 22.36
CA SER A 337 31.13 -25.26 23.16
C SER A 337 29.85 -24.94 22.38
N LEU A 338 29.96 -24.11 21.34
CA LEU A 338 28.87 -23.76 20.43
C LEU A 338 28.71 -24.77 19.29
N LYS A 339 29.62 -25.74 19.16
CA LYS A 339 29.70 -26.68 18.04
C LYS A 339 29.79 -25.97 16.68
N LEU A 340 30.52 -24.86 16.62
CA LEU A 340 30.69 -24.05 15.40
C LEU A 340 32.16 -23.94 15.04
N THR A 341 32.48 -24.17 13.77
CA THR A 341 33.84 -23.94 13.24
C THR A 341 33.92 -22.63 12.48
N ALA A 342 35.14 -22.14 12.23
CA ALA A 342 35.38 -20.96 11.39
C ALA A 342 34.84 -21.08 9.96
N TYR A 343 34.65 -22.31 9.47
CA TYR A 343 34.13 -22.61 8.15
C TYR A 343 32.59 -22.50 8.11
N ASP A 344 31.92 -22.92 9.20
CA ASP A 344 30.46 -22.91 9.32
C ASP A 344 29.88 -21.51 9.49
N LEU A 345 30.71 -20.53 9.87
CA LEU A 345 30.31 -19.13 9.98
C LEU A 345 30.12 -18.50 8.60
N SER A 346 28.89 -18.32 8.17
CA SER A 346 28.47 -17.50 7.03
C SER A 346 27.76 -16.22 7.48
N ILE A 347 27.49 -15.31 6.53
CA ILE A 347 26.67 -14.12 6.78
C ILE A 347 25.26 -14.54 7.25
N ASP A 348 24.70 -15.60 6.64
CA ASP A 348 23.37 -16.11 6.97
C ASP A 348 23.33 -16.75 8.36
N THR A 349 24.40 -17.43 8.80
CA THR A 349 24.46 -18.03 10.15
C THR A 349 24.60 -17.01 11.27
N LEU A 350 25.09 -15.79 10.98
CA LEU A 350 25.16 -14.72 11.97
C LEU A 350 23.78 -14.13 12.29
N ASP A 351 22.78 -14.34 11.41
CA ASP A 351 21.41 -13.77 11.45
C ASP A 351 21.39 -12.26 11.71
N MET A 352 22.40 -11.62 11.13
CA MET A 352 22.79 -10.21 11.13
C MET A 352 21.77 -9.11 10.81
N HIS A 353 20.58 -9.44 10.28
CA HIS A 353 19.91 -8.58 9.29
C HIS A 353 19.31 -7.30 9.85
N ALA A 354 19.65 -6.13 9.30
CA ALA A 354 18.84 -4.93 9.50
C ALA A 354 17.59 -5.04 8.61
N HIS A 355 16.41 -5.32 9.18
CA HIS A 355 15.14 -5.06 8.48
C HIS A 355 14.73 -3.61 8.76
N THR A 356 13.85 -3.02 7.95
CA THR A 356 13.28 -1.69 8.20
C THR A 356 12.74 -1.55 9.63
N ASP A 357 12.19 -2.63 10.19
CA ASP A 357 11.68 -2.69 11.57
C ASP A 357 12.76 -2.64 12.68
N SER A 358 14.03 -2.89 12.33
CA SER A 358 15.16 -2.89 13.26
C SER A 358 15.67 -1.48 13.58
N PHE A 359 15.34 -0.49 12.74
CA PHE A 359 15.69 0.92 12.95
C PHE A 359 14.88 1.58 14.07
N HIS A 360 13.75 0.97 14.46
CA HIS A 360 12.78 1.59 15.35
C HIS A 360 12.67 0.91 16.73
N ARG A 361 13.22 -0.28 16.94
CA ARG A 361 12.92 -1.12 18.14
C ARG A 361 14.19 -1.57 18.86
N PHE A 362 14.49 -0.98 20.01
CA PHE A 362 15.71 -1.29 20.79
C PHE A 362 15.72 -2.72 21.37
N ASP A 363 14.56 -3.29 21.67
CA ASP A 363 14.40 -4.69 22.11
C ASP A 363 14.72 -5.69 20.98
N LYS A 364 14.14 -5.47 19.79
CA LYS A 364 14.43 -6.25 18.58
C LYS A 364 15.87 -6.08 18.15
N PHE A 365 16.43 -4.88 18.32
CA PHE A 365 17.85 -4.63 18.11
C PHE A 365 18.72 -5.53 19.01
N ASN A 366 18.44 -5.59 20.31
CA ASN A 366 19.17 -6.46 21.24
C ASN A 366 19.02 -7.96 20.93
N LEU A 367 17.85 -8.39 20.46
CA LEU A 367 17.57 -9.78 20.08
C LEU A 367 18.22 -10.15 18.74
N LYS A 368 18.28 -9.23 17.79
CA LYS A 368 18.75 -9.45 16.41
C LYS A 368 20.26 -9.22 16.23
N TYR A 369 20.87 -8.39 17.08
CA TYR A 369 22.32 -8.22 17.17
C TYR A 369 22.95 -9.16 18.22
N ASN A 370 22.36 -10.34 18.44
CA ASN A 370 23.03 -11.49 19.04
C ASN A 370 23.62 -12.31 17.89
N PRO A 371 24.96 -12.31 17.68
CA PRO A 371 25.58 -13.13 16.65
C PRO A 371 25.16 -14.59 16.86
N ILE A 372 24.52 -15.21 15.85
CA ILE A 372 24.09 -16.62 15.88
C ILE A 372 23.00 -16.89 16.93
N GLY A 373 22.31 -15.84 17.42
CA GLY A 373 21.31 -15.95 18.50
C GLY A 373 21.89 -16.23 19.89
N GLU A 374 23.22 -16.18 20.03
CA GLU A 374 23.92 -16.55 21.26
C GLU A 374 24.44 -15.31 22.00
N SER A 375 24.03 -15.17 23.27
CA SER A 375 24.42 -14.03 24.12
C SER A 375 25.93 -13.95 24.37
N ARG A 376 26.64 -15.08 24.35
CA ARG A 376 28.09 -15.18 24.61
C ARG A 376 28.93 -14.44 23.58
N LEU A 377 28.64 -14.60 22.28
CA LEU A 377 29.40 -13.92 21.22
C LEU A 377 29.14 -12.41 21.24
N ARG A 378 27.93 -12.00 21.56
CA ARG A 378 27.59 -10.58 21.74
C ARG A 378 28.37 -9.95 22.90
N GLU A 379 28.49 -10.65 24.02
CA GLU A 379 29.25 -10.16 25.18
C GLU A 379 30.74 -9.97 24.85
N ILE A 380 31.33 -10.89 24.08
CA ILE A 380 32.75 -10.84 23.72
C ILE A 380 33.05 -9.74 22.67
N PHE A 381 32.24 -9.66 21.61
CA PHE A 381 32.56 -8.81 20.45
C PHE A 381 31.83 -7.46 20.42
N LEU A 382 30.68 -7.32 21.09
CA LEU A 382 29.76 -6.19 20.92
C LEU A 382 29.42 -5.45 22.22
N LYS A 383 30.06 -5.78 23.35
CA LYS A 383 29.94 -5.03 24.62
C LYS A 383 31.24 -4.36 25.02
N THR A 384 31.12 -3.20 25.67
CA THR A 384 32.22 -2.40 26.21
C THR A 384 32.73 -2.92 27.56
N ASP A 385 31.82 -3.34 28.44
CA ASP A 385 32.12 -3.93 29.75
C ASP A 385 32.03 -5.45 29.65
N ASN A 386 33.18 -6.12 29.46
CA ASN A 386 33.33 -7.57 29.38
C ASN A 386 34.67 -8.02 29.99
N PHE A 387 34.96 -9.33 29.99
CA PHE A 387 36.17 -9.90 30.60
C PHE A 387 37.50 -9.38 30.01
N ILE A 388 37.48 -8.89 28.76
CA ILE A 388 38.67 -8.34 28.06
C ILE A 388 38.61 -6.81 27.95
N ASP A 389 37.85 -6.16 28.82
CA ASP A 389 37.65 -4.71 28.87
C ASP A 389 37.25 -4.09 27.51
N GLY A 390 36.42 -4.81 26.75
CA GLY A 390 35.87 -4.34 25.48
C GLY A 390 36.90 -4.18 24.35
N ARG A 391 38.10 -4.77 24.46
CA ARG A 391 39.19 -4.59 23.50
C ARG A 391 38.80 -4.93 22.05
N TYR A 392 38.08 -6.02 21.82
CA TYR A 392 37.66 -6.41 20.46
C TYR A 392 36.67 -5.42 19.85
N LEU A 393 35.75 -4.88 20.64
CA LEU A 393 34.83 -3.86 20.17
C LEU A 393 35.56 -2.55 19.85
N ALA A 394 36.59 -2.19 20.63
CA ALA A 394 37.42 -1.02 20.38
C ALA A 394 38.21 -1.16 19.07
N GLU A 395 38.83 -2.31 18.82
CA GLU A 395 39.53 -2.58 17.56
C GLU A 395 38.58 -2.51 16.34
N LEU A 396 37.38 -3.06 16.47
CA LEU A 396 36.34 -2.96 15.43
C LEU A 396 35.92 -1.51 15.18
N THR A 397 35.69 -0.75 16.26
CA THR A 397 35.30 0.66 16.17
C THR A 397 36.38 1.49 15.50
N LYS A 398 37.65 1.21 15.78
CA LYS A 398 38.78 1.89 15.12
C LYS A 398 38.80 1.66 13.61
N GLN A 399 38.57 0.42 13.16
CA GLN A 399 38.45 0.14 11.72
C GLN A 399 37.28 0.88 11.06
N VAL A 400 36.16 1.02 11.77
CA VAL A 400 35.01 1.81 11.27
C VAL A 400 35.36 3.30 11.21
N PHE A 401 36.14 3.82 12.17
CA PHE A 401 36.59 5.22 12.14
C PHE A 401 37.51 5.48 10.95
N ASP A 402 38.46 4.58 10.69
CA ASP A 402 39.35 4.67 9.52
C ASP A 402 38.54 4.71 8.21
N ASP A 403 37.53 3.86 8.08
CA ASP A 403 36.63 3.84 6.92
C ASP A 403 35.82 5.15 6.81
N LEU A 404 35.30 5.68 7.93
CA LEU A 404 34.56 6.95 7.96
C LEU A 404 35.44 8.16 7.65
N GLU A 405 36.70 8.17 8.07
CA GLU A 405 37.65 9.24 7.76
C GLU A 405 38.11 9.20 6.30
N SER A 406 38.21 8.00 5.72
CA SER A 406 38.41 7.85 4.27
C SER A 406 37.23 8.44 3.49
N SER A 407 36.02 8.32 4.03
CA SER A 407 34.78 8.86 3.47
C SER A 407 34.54 10.30 3.92
N LYS A 408 35.32 11.24 3.37
CA LYS A 408 35.36 12.69 3.73
C LYS A 408 34.00 13.36 4.01
N TYR A 409 32.92 12.92 3.37
CA TYR A 409 31.60 13.56 3.41
C TYR A 409 30.60 12.86 4.34
N GLN A 410 30.97 11.76 4.99
CA GLN A 410 30.08 11.03 5.89
C GLN A 410 30.49 11.28 7.34
N MET A 411 29.54 11.78 8.12
CA MET A 411 29.67 12.00 9.57
C MET A 411 28.65 11.13 10.29
N VAL A 412 28.91 10.76 11.53
CA VAL A 412 28.02 9.87 12.29
C VAL A 412 27.87 10.31 13.74
N GLU A 413 26.63 10.27 14.25
CA GLU A 413 26.30 10.37 15.67
C GLU A 413 26.06 8.96 16.25
N LEU A 414 27.07 8.40 16.94
CA LEU A 414 27.01 7.05 17.51
C LEU A 414 26.38 7.06 18.91
N ARG A 415 25.39 6.18 19.14
CA ARG A 415 24.77 5.99 20.45
C ARG A 415 25.50 4.93 21.25
N ILE A 416 25.89 5.25 22.47
CA ILE A 416 26.53 4.33 23.41
C ILE A 416 25.76 4.27 24.73
N SER A 417 25.56 3.06 25.25
CA SER A 417 24.68 2.82 26.40
C SER A 417 25.34 3.14 27.72
N ILE A 418 24.57 3.81 28.58
CA ILE A 418 24.82 3.85 30.02
C ILE A 418 23.54 3.39 30.70
N TYR A 419 23.64 2.31 31.46
CA TYR A 419 22.49 1.61 32.00
C TYR A 419 22.03 2.16 33.36
N GLY A 420 22.89 2.88 34.09
CA GLY A 420 22.58 3.44 35.42
C GLY A 420 22.58 2.38 36.52
N ARG A 421 23.34 1.28 36.34
CA ARG A 421 23.41 0.15 37.30
C ARG A 421 24.40 0.39 38.44
N SER A 422 25.43 1.19 38.18
CA SER A 422 26.50 1.51 39.12
C SER A 422 27.04 2.89 38.80
N ILE A 423 27.49 3.61 39.84
CA ILE A 423 28.06 4.96 39.71
C ILE A 423 29.36 4.98 38.89
N ASN A 424 30.12 3.88 38.89
CA ASN A 424 31.41 3.77 38.20
C ASN A 424 31.27 3.53 36.68
N GLU A 425 30.04 3.44 36.15
CA GLU A 425 29.79 3.12 34.74
C GLU A 425 30.32 4.19 33.78
N TRP A 426 30.20 5.46 34.18
CA TRP A 426 30.76 6.59 33.42
C TRP A 426 32.28 6.53 33.31
N ASP A 427 32.97 6.26 34.41
CA ASP A 427 34.43 6.23 34.44
C ASP A 427 35.00 5.05 33.67
N LYS A 428 34.36 3.88 33.78
CA LYS A 428 34.68 2.71 32.95
C LYS A 428 34.53 3.03 31.47
N LEU A 429 33.42 3.66 31.08
CA LEU A 429 33.17 4.00 29.69
C LEU A 429 34.15 5.05 29.17
N ALA A 430 34.44 6.09 29.97
CA ALA A 430 35.41 7.10 29.63
C ALA A 430 36.83 6.51 29.49
N ALA A 431 37.23 5.63 30.41
CA ALA A 431 38.48 4.90 30.32
C ALA A 431 38.54 4.05 29.05
N TRP A 432 37.47 3.32 28.72
CA TRP A 432 37.41 2.52 27.48
C TRP A 432 37.63 3.36 26.23
N ILE A 433 37.04 4.56 26.12
CA ILE A 433 37.19 5.43 24.95
C ILE A 433 38.59 6.04 24.86
N ILE A 434 39.08 6.58 25.98
CA ILE A 434 40.36 7.30 26.04
C ILE A 434 41.54 6.34 25.91
N ASP A 435 41.53 5.22 26.65
CA ASP A 435 42.66 4.27 26.69
C ASP A 435 42.81 3.50 25.37
N ASN A 436 41.70 3.26 24.66
CA ASN A 436 41.74 2.67 23.31
C ASN A 436 41.93 3.71 22.19
N LYS A 437 42.11 5.00 22.52
CA LYS A 437 42.26 6.12 21.58
C LYS A 437 41.15 6.16 20.51
N LEU A 438 39.89 5.96 20.91
CA LEU A 438 38.74 5.96 20.00
C LEU A 438 38.34 7.39 19.65
N TYR A 439 39.12 8.00 18.75
CA TYR A 439 38.93 9.36 18.28
C TYR A 439 38.67 9.41 16.77
N SER A 440 37.69 10.22 16.37
CA SER A 440 37.52 10.64 14.98
C SER A 440 36.85 12.01 14.89
N HIS A 441 37.24 12.80 13.89
CA HIS A 441 36.60 14.08 13.62
C HIS A 441 35.17 13.94 13.09
N ASN A 442 34.89 12.84 12.38
CA ASN A 442 33.62 12.56 11.73
C ASN A 442 32.59 11.96 12.70
N VAL A 443 33.01 11.60 13.91
CA VAL A 443 32.17 10.90 14.89
C VAL A 443 31.88 11.76 16.10
N ARG A 444 30.64 11.71 16.56
CA ARG A 444 30.19 12.27 17.83
C ARG A 444 29.37 11.26 18.60
N TRP A 445 29.33 11.41 19.92
CA TRP A 445 28.68 10.45 20.81
C TRP A 445 27.37 10.98 21.35
N LEU A 446 26.37 10.12 21.41
CA LEU A 446 25.10 10.33 22.08
C LEU A 446 24.94 9.24 23.14
N ILE A 447 24.54 9.62 24.35
CA ILE A 447 24.43 8.69 25.47
C ILE A 447 23.01 8.14 25.49
N GLN A 448 22.85 6.86 25.20
CA GLN A 448 21.55 6.19 25.28
C GLN A 448 21.33 5.62 26.68
N VAL A 449 20.18 5.91 27.27
CA VAL A 449 19.74 5.47 28.60
C VAL A 449 18.60 4.48 28.42
N PRO A 450 18.85 3.16 28.56
CA PRO A 450 17.82 2.16 28.41
C PRO A 450 16.85 2.13 29.60
N ARG A 451 15.53 2.21 29.33
CA ARG A 451 14.47 2.23 30.36
C ARG A 451 14.15 0.83 30.88
N LEU A 452 15.09 0.20 31.57
CA LEU A 452 15.01 -1.20 32.04
C LEU A 452 15.03 -1.33 33.57
N TYR A 453 14.45 -0.37 34.29
CA TYR A 453 14.41 -0.35 35.76
C TYR A 453 13.83 -1.63 36.37
N ASP A 454 12.79 -2.19 35.76
CA ASP A 454 12.13 -3.41 36.22
C ASP A 454 13.08 -4.63 36.25
N LEU A 455 13.99 -4.74 35.28
CA LEU A 455 15.02 -5.78 35.23
C LEU A 455 16.10 -5.56 36.29
N TYR A 456 16.57 -4.32 36.45
CA TYR A 456 17.62 -4.01 37.43
C TYR A 456 17.16 -4.19 38.87
N LYS A 457 15.89 -3.88 39.13
CA LYS A 457 15.26 -4.11 40.43
C LYS A 457 15.09 -5.60 40.72
N LYS A 458 14.64 -6.40 39.75
CA LYS A 458 14.55 -7.87 39.89
C LYS A 458 15.91 -8.50 40.20
N ASN A 459 16.99 -7.99 39.62
CA ASN A 459 18.34 -8.47 39.86
C ASN A 459 18.96 -7.95 41.17
N GLY A 460 18.29 -7.02 41.87
CA GLY A 460 18.80 -6.42 43.10
C GLY A 460 19.93 -5.40 42.90
N ASN A 461 20.13 -4.90 41.69
CA ASN A 461 21.16 -3.89 41.39
C ASN A 461 20.76 -2.49 41.89
N VAL A 462 19.47 -2.17 41.87
CA VAL A 462 18.89 -0.89 42.27
C VAL A 462 17.61 -1.14 43.07
N MET A 463 17.32 -0.31 44.07
CA MET A 463 16.16 -0.47 44.94
C MET A 463 15.05 0.52 44.57
N THR A 464 15.41 1.76 44.29
CA THR A 464 14.51 2.87 43.96
C THR A 464 14.86 3.48 42.59
N PHE A 465 13.93 4.21 41.97
CA PHE A 465 14.25 4.89 40.71
C PHE A 465 15.32 5.97 40.88
N LEU A 466 15.38 6.59 42.06
CA LEU A 466 16.43 7.54 42.45
C LEU A 466 17.84 6.95 42.31
N ASP A 467 18.03 5.65 42.56
CA ASP A 467 19.34 5.01 42.42
C ASP A 467 19.86 5.07 40.96
N ILE A 468 18.96 4.93 39.98
CA ILE A 468 19.31 5.08 38.55
C ILE A 468 19.68 6.54 38.27
N LEU A 469 18.91 7.51 38.76
CA LEU A 469 19.20 8.93 38.56
C LEU A 469 20.53 9.34 39.18
N LYS A 470 20.84 8.85 40.39
CA LYS A 470 22.13 9.03 41.05
C LYS A 470 23.28 8.50 40.20
N ASN A 471 23.17 7.26 39.75
CA ASN A 471 24.20 6.63 38.91
C ASN A 471 24.41 7.35 37.57
N LEU A 472 23.36 7.94 37.00
CA LEU A 472 23.42 8.65 35.73
C LEU A 472 23.98 10.07 35.87
N PHE A 473 23.51 10.85 36.84
CA PHE A 473 23.76 12.30 36.89
C PHE A 473 24.83 12.71 37.89
N GLN A 474 25.01 12.00 39.01
CA GLN A 474 25.96 12.42 40.04
C GLN A 474 27.41 12.57 39.50
N PRO A 475 27.97 11.60 38.74
CA PRO A 475 29.31 11.75 38.17
C PRO A 475 29.43 12.94 37.21
N LEU A 476 28.34 13.28 36.50
CA LEU A 476 28.32 14.40 35.57
C LEU A 476 28.36 15.76 36.28
N PHE A 477 27.66 15.89 37.40
CA PHE A 477 27.71 17.09 38.25
C PHE A 477 29.09 17.23 38.90
N GLU A 478 29.67 16.15 39.41
CA GLU A 478 31.02 16.13 39.98
C GLU A 478 32.08 16.61 38.97
N VAL A 479 32.06 16.07 37.74
CA VAL A 479 32.97 16.51 36.66
C VAL A 479 32.74 17.94 36.21
N SER A 480 31.48 18.37 36.12
CA SER A 480 31.16 19.70 35.61
C SER A 480 31.58 20.79 36.60
N LEU A 481 31.54 20.50 37.90
CA LEU A 481 32.04 21.40 38.96
C LEU A 481 33.57 21.32 39.13
N ASN A 482 34.13 20.11 39.10
CA ASN A 482 35.57 19.89 39.22
C ASN A 482 36.05 18.87 38.17
N PRO A 483 36.58 19.33 37.03
CA PRO A 483 37.09 18.45 35.96
C PRO A 483 38.19 17.47 36.39
N LYS A 484 38.93 17.75 37.47
CA LYS A 484 39.96 16.85 38.00
C LYS A 484 39.40 15.65 38.76
N SER A 485 38.13 15.68 39.19
CA SER A 485 37.49 14.54 39.88
C SER A 485 37.50 13.30 38.99
N HIS A 486 37.08 13.46 37.73
CA HIS A 486 37.11 12.42 36.70
C HIS A 486 37.69 12.96 35.39
N PRO A 487 39.03 12.98 35.23
CA PRO A 487 39.69 13.69 34.14
C PRO A 487 39.47 13.02 32.76
N LYS A 488 39.42 11.68 32.71
CA LYS A 488 39.09 10.94 31.47
C LYS A 488 37.64 11.19 31.04
N LEU A 489 36.73 11.29 32.01
CA LEU A 489 35.32 11.58 31.75
C LEU A 489 35.15 13.00 31.20
N HIS A 490 35.87 14.00 31.72
CA HIS A 490 35.88 15.35 31.15
C HIS A 490 36.26 15.36 29.66
N ALA A 491 37.36 14.68 29.30
CA ALA A 491 37.84 14.58 27.93
C ALA A 491 36.85 13.85 26.99
N PHE A 492 36.14 12.85 27.51
CA PHE A 492 35.07 12.17 26.78
C PHE A 492 33.86 13.08 26.57
N LEU A 493 33.41 13.78 27.62
CA LEU A 493 32.22 14.64 27.57
C LEU A 493 32.33 15.79 26.55
N GLN A 494 33.54 16.29 26.26
CA GLN A 494 33.76 17.29 25.19
C GLN A 494 33.23 16.83 23.81
N ARG A 495 33.14 15.51 23.57
CA ARG A 495 32.67 14.91 22.31
C ARG A 495 31.23 14.37 22.38
N VAL A 496 30.65 14.36 23.57
CA VAL A 496 29.27 13.97 23.80
C VAL A 496 28.34 15.13 23.43
N ILE A 497 27.36 14.87 22.58
CA ILE A 497 26.38 15.87 22.13
C ILE A 497 25.18 15.93 23.07
N GLY A 498 24.75 14.80 23.61
CA GLY A 498 23.43 14.73 24.21
C GLY A 498 23.05 13.34 24.72
N PHE A 499 21.81 13.27 25.19
CA PHE A 499 21.19 12.10 25.79
C PHE A 499 20.00 11.62 24.98
N ASP A 500 19.83 10.31 24.95
CA ASP A 500 18.76 9.59 24.30
C ASP A 500 18.15 8.60 25.31
N SER A 501 16.84 8.39 25.26
CA SER A 501 16.12 7.47 26.13
C SER A 501 15.51 6.37 25.27
N VAL A 502 15.82 5.09 25.55
CA VAL A 502 15.48 3.97 24.65
C VAL A 502 14.79 2.82 25.41
N ASP A 503 13.71 2.26 24.84
CA ASP A 503 13.14 0.94 25.19
C ASP A 503 12.20 0.48 24.05
N ASP A 504 11.46 -0.61 24.26
CA ASP A 504 10.34 -1.02 23.41
C ASP A 504 9.13 -0.08 23.59
N GLU A 505 9.00 0.90 22.69
CA GLU A 505 7.86 1.82 22.62
C GLU A 505 6.50 1.13 22.36
N SER A 506 6.47 -0.18 22.07
CA SER A 506 5.22 -0.92 21.89
C SER A 506 4.61 -1.45 23.19
N LYS A 507 5.36 -1.43 24.31
CA LYS A 507 4.82 -1.80 25.62
C LYS A 507 3.75 -0.80 26.04
N SER A 508 2.59 -1.29 26.45
CA SER A 508 1.54 -0.43 27.00
C SER A 508 1.97 0.10 28.36
N GLU A 509 2.07 1.42 28.47
CA GLU A 509 2.39 2.09 29.72
C GLU A 509 1.12 2.59 30.41
N LYS A 510 1.09 2.50 31.74
CA LYS A 510 -0.01 3.07 32.53
C LYS A 510 0.18 4.57 32.60
N HIS A 511 -0.83 5.32 32.18
CA HIS A 511 -0.85 6.76 32.37
C HIS A 511 -1.03 7.08 33.85
N LEU A 512 -0.25 8.04 34.38
CA LEU A 512 -0.34 8.46 35.78
C LEU A 512 -1.60 9.29 35.99
N HIS A 513 -2.71 8.64 36.28
CA HIS A 513 -3.98 9.28 36.65
C HIS A 513 -4.03 9.48 38.17
N SER A 514 -3.32 10.48 38.69
CA SER A 514 -3.22 10.66 40.14
C SER A 514 -2.95 12.11 40.53
N ARG A 515 -3.68 12.63 41.53
CA ARG A 515 -3.36 13.90 42.22
C ARG A 515 -2.04 13.84 43.00
N LYS A 516 -1.44 12.66 43.16
CA LYS A 516 -0.13 12.45 43.79
C LYS A 516 0.82 11.81 42.78
N TYR A 517 1.78 12.57 42.31
CA TYR A 517 2.89 12.04 41.51
C TYR A 517 4.01 11.60 42.48
N PRO A 518 4.35 10.31 42.58
CA PRO A 518 5.43 9.87 43.46
C PRO A 518 6.77 10.43 43.00
N ILE A 519 7.58 10.92 43.95
CA ILE A 519 8.96 11.36 43.69
C ILE A 519 9.87 10.15 43.40
N ALA A 520 11.05 10.38 42.83
CA ALA A 520 11.93 9.30 42.37
C ALA A 520 12.36 8.34 43.50
N GLY A 521 12.52 8.84 44.73
CA GLY A 521 12.85 8.06 45.92
C GLY A 521 11.67 7.23 46.45
N GLU A 522 10.44 7.67 46.21
CA GLU A 522 9.22 6.94 46.56
C GLU A 522 8.84 5.89 45.51
N TRP A 523 9.45 5.93 44.32
CA TRP A 523 9.22 4.91 43.29
C TRP A 523 9.97 3.61 43.62
N ASP A 524 9.34 2.79 44.46
CA ASP A 524 9.79 1.46 44.86
C ASP A 524 8.95 0.32 44.24
N TYR A 525 8.13 0.62 43.24
CA TYR A 525 7.32 -0.38 42.55
C TYR A 525 8.17 -1.37 41.74
N ILE A 526 7.62 -2.57 41.47
CA ILE A 526 8.25 -3.57 40.57
C ILE A 526 8.11 -3.14 39.10
N THR A 527 7.12 -2.32 38.79
CA THR A 527 6.82 -1.84 37.44
C THR A 527 7.78 -0.73 37.01
N ASN A 528 8.14 -0.74 35.73
CA ASN A 528 8.92 0.33 35.11
C ASN A 528 8.14 1.66 35.15
N PRO A 529 8.79 2.80 35.48
CA PRO A 529 8.17 4.11 35.32
C PRO A 529 7.76 4.40 33.87
N PRO A 530 6.68 5.17 33.64
CA PRO A 530 6.27 5.59 32.30
C PRO A 530 7.34 6.42 31.57
N TYR A 531 7.29 6.45 30.24
CA TYR A 531 8.15 7.24 29.36
C TYR A 531 8.19 8.72 29.73
N SER A 532 7.02 9.32 29.95
CA SER A 532 6.91 10.73 30.36
C SER A 532 7.63 11.02 31.68
N TYR A 533 7.66 10.04 32.59
CA TYR A 533 8.36 10.15 33.86
C TYR A 533 9.88 10.14 33.67
N TYR A 534 10.41 9.20 32.87
CA TYR A 534 11.82 9.20 32.48
C TYR A 534 12.23 10.51 31.81
N LEU A 535 11.42 11.01 30.86
CA LEU A 535 11.71 12.26 30.17
C LEU A 535 11.74 13.47 31.11
N TYR A 536 10.83 13.56 32.08
CA TYR A 536 10.85 14.65 33.06
C TYR A 536 12.17 14.67 33.83
N TYR A 537 12.55 13.56 34.47
CA TYR A 537 13.79 13.54 35.27
C TYR A 537 15.05 13.70 34.42
N LEU A 538 15.07 13.17 33.19
CA LEU A 538 16.17 13.42 32.27
C LEU A 538 16.24 14.91 31.88
N TYR A 539 15.10 15.51 31.50
CA TYR A 539 15.01 16.91 31.14
C TYR A 539 15.43 17.85 32.28
N SER A 540 14.89 17.65 33.47
CA SER A 540 15.11 18.50 34.63
C SER A 540 16.58 18.47 35.07
N ASN A 541 17.19 17.28 35.16
CA ASN A 541 18.59 17.15 35.53
C ASN A 541 19.54 17.69 34.44
N ILE A 542 19.26 17.43 33.15
CA ILE A 542 20.06 17.99 32.04
C ILE A 542 19.96 19.52 32.00
N THR A 543 18.79 20.08 32.31
CA THR A 543 18.59 21.53 32.36
C THR A 543 19.53 22.16 33.38
N THR A 544 19.52 21.71 34.63
CA THR A 544 20.45 22.18 35.66
C THR A 544 21.91 22.02 35.23
N LEU A 545 22.24 20.84 34.69
CA LEU A 545 23.58 20.49 34.25
C LEU A 545 24.07 21.42 33.12
N ASN A 546 23.21 21.74 32.15
CA ASN A 546 23.54 22.63 31.05
C ASN A 546 23.85 24.05 31.51
N HIS A 547 23.16 24.57 32.53
CA HIS A 547 23.43 25.91 33.06
C HIS A 547 24.77 26.00 33.76
N ILE A 548 25.14 25.01 34.58
CA ILE A 548 26.47 24.98 35.21
C ILE A 548 27.58 24.77 34.17
N ARG A 549 27.37 23.89 33.19
CA ARG A 549 28.33 23.65 32.10
C ARG A 549 28.52 24.89 31.23
N SER A 550 27.43 25.57 30.87
CA SER A 550 27.48 26.83 30.11
C SER A 550 28.25 27.92 30.86
N LYS A 551 27.99 28.10 32.17
CA LYS A 551 28.75 29.04 33.01
C LYS A 551 30.24 28.72 33.08
N ASN A 552 30.59 27.43 33.14
CA ASN A 552 31.97 26.96 33.15
C ASN A 552 32.60 26.88 31.75
N LYS A 553 31.94 27.43 30.71
CA LYS A 553 32.35 27.37 29.29
C LYS A 553 32.60 25.94 28.78
N GLN A 554 31.86 24.97 29.29
CA GLN A 554 31.87 23.58 28.83
C GLN A 554 30.71 23.34 27.84
N ASN A 555 30.82 22.29 27.02
CA ASN A 555 29.76 21.93 26.07
C ASN A 555 28.45 21.55 26.79
N THR A 556 27.32 22.04 26.30
CA THR A 556 25.99 21.65 26.79
C THR A 556 25.42 20.46 26.03
N PHE A 557 24.49 19.74 26.67
CA PHE A 557 23.88 18.52 26.17
C PHE A 557 22.46 18.75 25.65
N VAL A 558 22.11 18.08 24.56
CA VAL A 558 20.75 18.10 24.00
C VAL A 558 20.02 16.82 24.40
N LEU A 559 18.74 16.93 24.77
CA LEU A 559 17.88 15.77 24.99
C LEU A 559 17.21 15.40 23.66
N ARG A 560 17.62 14.28 23.05
CA ARG A 560 17.10 13.74 21.79
C ARG A 560 16.52 12.35 22.04
N PRO A 561 15.33 12.24 22.64
CA PRO A 561 14.80 10.95 23.03
C PRO A 561 14.28 10.18 21.81
N HIS A 562 14.47 8.87 21.83
CA HIS A 562 13.89 7.96 20.87
C HIS A 562 12.38 7.91 21.03
N LEU A 563 11.65 8.27 19.97
CA LEU A 563 10.20 8.15 19.93
C LEU A 563 9.79 7.55 18.60
N VAL A 564 9.18 6.37 18.66
CA VAL A 564 8.69 5.67 17.48
C VAL A 564 7.26 6.11 17.22
N MET A 565 7.05 6.88 16.16
CA MET A 565 5.74 6.89 15.52
C MET A 565 5.47 5.46 15.04
N LYS A 566 4.36 4.86 15.49
CA LYS A 566 3.85 3.61 14.94
C LYS A 566 3.80 3.73 13.40
N ILE A 567 4.77 3.16 12.70
CA ILE A 567 4.57 2.79 11.31
C ILE A 567 3.71 1.53 11.38
N THR A 568 2.46 1.67 10.94
CA THR A 568 1.52 0.55 10.85
C THR A 568 2.09 -0.49 9.90
N SER A 569 2.76 -1.51 10.42
CA SER A 569 3.12 -2.68 9.63
C SER A 569 1.84 -3.45 9.33
N TYR A 570 1.45 -3.49 8.05
CA TYR A 570 0.37 -4.37 7.62
C TYR A 570 0.88 -5.80 7.64
N LYS A 571 0.57 -6.55 8.70
CA LYS A 571 0.55 -8.01 8.58
C LYS A 571 -0.63 -8.34 7.68
N LEU A 572 -0.35 -8.57 6.40
CA LEU A 572 -1.34 -9.10 5.48
C LEU A 572 -1.91 -10.36 6.13
N LYS A 573 -3.23 -10.39 6.33
CA LYS A 573 -3.90 -11.58 6.86
C LYS A 573 -3.50 -12.76 5.97
N LYS A 574 -3.23 -13.90 6.60
CA LYS A 574 -3.11 -15.15 5.86
C LYS A 574 -4.39 -15.29 5.04
N VAL A 575 -4.23 -15.45 3.74
CA VAL A 575 -5.32 -15.53 2.79
C VAL A 575 -5.94 -16.92 2.93
N ASP A 576 -6.80 -17.08 3.94
CA ASP A 576 -7.59 -18.28 4.20
C ASP A 576 -9.03 -18.02 3.72
N GLY A 577 -9.65 -19.00 3.03
CA GLY A 577 -11.05 -18.91 2.58
C GLY A 577 -11.28 -18.35 1.17
N ILE A 578 -10.25 -18.15 0.34
CA ILE A 578 -10.48 -17.85 -1.09
C ILE A 578 -11.01 -19.10 -1.80
N PRO A 579 -12.11 -18.99 -2.57
CA PRO A 579 -12.60 -20.08 -3.40
C PRO A 579 -11.53 -20.52 -4.41
N LYS A 580 -11.19 -21.82 -4.41
CA LYS A 580 -10.29 -22.38 -5.41
C LYS A 580 -11.01 -22.43 -6.77
N SER A 581 -10.51 -21.71 -7.76
CA SER A 581 -11.04 -21.73 -9.13
C SER A 581 -10.31 -22.75 -10.01
N VAL A 582 -11.05 -23.49 -10.81
CA VAL A 582 -10.51 -24.32 -11.90
C VAL A 582 -10.55 -23.49 -13.18
N LEU A 583 -9.40 -23.30 -13.83
CA LEU A 583 -9.29 -22.54 -15.07
C LEU A 583 -9.14 -23.49 -16.26
N PRO A 584 -9.99 -23.38 -17.31
CA PRO A 584 -9.75 -24.09 -18.55
C PRO A 584 -8.49 -23.53 -19.23
N VAL A 585 -7.79 -24.37 -19.98
CA VAL A 585 -6.54 -24.01 -20.64
C VAL A 585 -6.75 -23.90 -22.16
N VAL A 586 -6.17 -22.86 -22.76
CA VAL A 586 -6.11 -22.65 -24.21
C VAL A 586 -4.67 -22.44 -24.65
N LEU A 587 -4.23 -23.19 -25.65
CA LEU A 587 -2.92 -23.04 -26.27
C LEU A 587 -3.03 -22.19 -27.54
N THR A 588 -2.28 -21.08 -27.64
CA THR A 588 -2.10 -20.37 -28.90
C THR A 588 -0.83 -20.81 -29.62
N ILE A 589 -0.93 -21.04 -30.93
CA ILE A 589 0.19 -21.31 -31.84
C ILE A 589 0.19 -20.21 -32.90
N ALA A 590 1.06 -19.21 -32.74
CA ALA A 590 1.08 -18.03 -33.61
C ALA A 590 2.46 -17.33 -33.57
N GLY A 591 2.62 -16.29 -34.39
CA GLY A 591 3.74 -15.36 -34.30
C GLY A 591 3.65 -14.43 -33.08
N SER A 592 4.80 -14.05 -32.53
CA SER A 592 4.91 -12.98 -31.54
C SER A 592 4.94 -11.63 -32.25
N ASP A 593 4.07 -10.71 -31.82
CA ASP A 593 4.07 -9.30 -32.20
C ASP A 593 4.72 -8.47 -31.08
N SER A 594 5.94 -8.01 -31.33
CA SER A 594 6.71 -7.19 -30.37
C SER A 594 6.03 -5.89 -29.95
N SER A 595 4.99 -5.44 -30.68
CA SER A 595 4.18 -4.27 -30.30
C SER A 595 3.19 -4.54 -29.16
N GLY A 596 2.85 -5.81 -28.96
CA GLY A 596 1.82 -6.27 -28.02
C GLY A 596 0.38 -6.04 -28.49
N GLY A 597 0.14 -5.60 -29.72
CA GLY A 597 -1.20 -5.32 -30.25
C GLY A 597 -1.88 -6.52 -30.92
N ALA A 598 -1.11 -7.42 -31.51
CA ALA A 598 -1.58 -8.63 -32.18
C ALA A 598 -0.80 -9.87 -31.70
N GLY A 599 -0.83 -10.95 -32.49
CA GLY A 599 -0.03 -12.15 -32.24
C GLY A 599 -0.37 -12.86 -30.93
N ILE A 600 0.61 -13.61 -30.41
CA ILE A 600 0.49 -14.35 -29.15
C ILE A 600 0.21 -13.42 -27.96
N GLU A 601 0.73 -12.20 -27.97
CA GLU A 601 0.54 -11.22 -26.92
C GLU A 601 -0.93 -10.82 -26.80
N ALA A 602 -1.61 -10.55 -27.93
CA ALA A 602 -3.04 -10.29 -27.95
C ALA A 602 -3.85 -11.53 -27.53
N ASP A 603 -3.42 -12.72 -27.93
CA ASP A 603 -4.06 -13.97 -27.56
C ASP A 603 -4.05 -14.18 -26.04
N LEU A 604 -2.88 -14.04 -25.40
CA LEU A 604 -2.74 -14.17 -23.94
C LEU A 604 -3.54 -13.12 -23.16
N LYS A 605 -3.54 -11.87 -23.63
CA LYS A 605 -4.36 -10.80 -23.02
C LYS A 605 -5.85 -11.15 -23.10
N THR A 606 -6.29 -11.67 -24.24
CA THR A 606 -7.67 -12.10 -24.44
C THR A 606 -8.02 -13.28 -23.54
N PHE A 607 -7.18 -14.32 -23.48
CA PHE A 607 -7.42 -15.46 -22.59
C PHE A 607 -7.53 -15.02 -21.12
N SER A 608 -6.67 -14.08 -20.69
CA SER A 608 -6.71 -13.50 -19.34
C SER A 608 -8.00 -12.72 -19.09
N ALA A 609 -8.43 -11.87 -20.04
CA ALA A 609 -9.69 -11.12 -19.93
C ALA A 609 -10.92 -12.04 -19.83
N PHE A 610 -10.85 -13.21 -20.49
CA PHE A 610 -11.87 -14.24 -20.40
C PHE A 610 -11.68 -15.20 -19.20
N ASN A 611 -10.77 -14.96 -18.25
CA ASN A 611 -10.52 -15.89 -17.13
C ASN A 611 -10.19 -17.32 -17.60
N VAL A 612 -9.32 -17.45 -18.60
CA VAL A 612 -8.84 -18.71 -19.17
C VAL A 612 -7.31 -18.72 -19.10
N TYR A 613 -6.72 -19.87 -18.79
CA TYR A 613 -5.28 -19.99 -18.70
C TYR A 613 -4.66 -20.13 -20.10
N GLY A 614 -3.88 -19.13 -20.51
CA GLY A 614 -3.22 -19.09 -21.80
C GLY A 614 -1.86 -19.77 -21.82
N MET A 615 -1.64 -20.68 -22.78
CA MET A 615 -0.33 -21.22 -23.12
C MET A 615 0.10 -20.81 -24.52
N THR A 616 1.40 -20.91 -24.82
CA THR A 616 1.96 -20.42 -26.09
C THR A 616 2.89 -21.43 -26.74
N CYS A 617 2.85 -21.46 -28.08
CA CYS A 617 3.89 -22.03 -28.92
C CYS A 617 4.22 -21.01 -30.02
N ILE A 618 5.37 -20.36 -29.90
CA ILE A 618 5.75 -19.26 -30.80
C ILE A 618 6.22 -19.84 -32.14
N ALA A 619 5.42 -19.65 -33.19
CA ALA A 619 5.74 -20.12 -34.54
C ALA A 619 6.81 -19.25 -35.23
N ALA A 620 6.81 -17.94 -34.94
CA ALA A 620 7.82 -17.01 -35.42
C ALA A 620 7.93 -15.78 -34.50
N LEU A 621 9.12 -15.18 -34.46
CA LEU A 621 9.35 -13.88 -33.82
C LEU A 621 9.27 -12.78 -34.88
N THR A 622 8.46 -11.74 -34.65
CA THR A 622 8.41 -10.57 -35.54
C THR A 622 9.02 -9.35 -34.87
N ALA A 623 9.90 -8.65 -35.59
CA ALA A 623 10.32 -7.30 -35.22
C ALA A 623 9.29 -6.32 -35.80
N GLN A 624 8.26 -6.02 -35.02
CA GLN A 624 7.10 -5.23 -35.44
C GLN A 624 6.76 -4.17 -34.38
N ASN A 625 6.17 -3.06 -34.84
CA ASN A 625 5.51 -2.06 -34.00
C ASN A 625 4.20 -1.60 -34.68
N THR A 626 3.48 -0.64 -34.10
CA THR A 626 2.20 -0.13 -34.66
C THR A 626 2.31 0.42 -36.09
N THR A 627 3.51 0.73 -36.58
CA THR A 627 3.74 1.27 -37.94
C THR A 627 4.02 0.19 -38.99
N GLY A 628 4.27 -1.05 -38.58
CA GLY A 628 4.44 -2.18 -39.48
C GLY A 628 5.57 -3.15 -39.09
N VAL A 629 5.72 -4.20 -39.91
CA VAL A 629 6.68 -5.30 -39.71
C VAL A 629 8.02 -4.96 -40.37
N LYS A 630 9.13 -5.20 -39.67
CA LYS A 630 10.50 -4.99 -40.19
C LYS A 630 11.25 -6.28 -40.48
N ALA A 631 11.03 -7.33 -39.69
CA ALA A 631 11.63 -8.63 -39.89
C ALA A 631 10.73 -9.73 -39.30
N VAL A 632 10.84 -10.94 -39.87
CA VAL A 632 10.17 -12.15 -39.38
C VAL A 632 11.22 -13.26 -39.30
N GLN A 633 11.34 -13.88 -38.13
CA GLN A 633 12.26 -14.98 -37.87
C GLN A 633 11.43 -16.24 -37.50
N PRO A 634 11.32 -17.24 -38.40
CA PRO A 634 10.66 -18.50 -38.10
C PRO A 634 11.34 -19.25 -36.96
N THR A 635 10.55 -19.90 -36.11
CA THR A 635 11.06 -20.80 -35.08
C THR A 635 11.45 -22.13 -35.72
N PRO A 636 12.66 -22.68 -35.45
CA PRO A 636 13.07 -23.95 -36.02
C PRO A 636 12.11 -25.10 -35.71
N GLN A 637 11.85 -25.97 -36.68
CA GLN A 637 10.93 -27.12 -36.55
C GLN A 637 11.23 -28.00 -35.34
N SER A 638 12.51 -28.28 -35.09
CA SER A 638 12.93 -29.10 -33.95
C SER A 638 12.58 -28.46 -32.60
N PHE A 639 12.53 -27.14 -32.53
CA PHE A 639 12.17 -26.41 -31.33
C PHE A 639 10.64 -26.32 -31.17
N VAL A 640 9.90 -26.09 -32.25
CA VAL A 640 8.43 -26.15 -32.24
C VAL A 640 7.96 -27.53 -31.77
N ASN A 641 8.57 -28.60 -32.26
CA ASN A 641 8.29 -29.97 -31.82
C ASN A 641 8.54 -30.16 -30.31
N GLN A 642 9.66 -29.66 -29.79
CA GLN A 642 9.97 -29.74 -28.36
C GLN A 642 8.94 -29.00 -27.51
N VAL A 643 8.56 -27.77 -27.92
CA VAL A 643 7.56 -26.98 -27.20
C VAL A 643 6.21 -27.69 -27.20
N LEU A 644 5.71 -28.10 -28.37
CA LEU A 644 4.42 -28.79 -28.47
C LEU A 644 4.40 -30.09 -27.66
N ASN A 645 5.47 -30.89 -27.73
CA ASN A 645 5.56 -32.10 -26.92
C ASN A 645 5.51 -31.79 -25.43
N LEU A 646 6.27 -30.82 -24.93
CA LEU A 646 6.30 -30.50 -23.50
C LEU A 646 4.96 -29.94 -22.99
N VAL A 647 4.35 -28.99 -23.71
CA VAL A 647 3.10 -28.35 -23.25
C VAL A 647 1.91 -29.30 -23.34
N LEU A 648 1.84 -30.14 -24.38
CA LEU A 648 0.80 -31.16 -24.50
C LEU A 648 1.03 -32.29 -23.51
N ASP A 649 2.27 -32.63 -23.20
CA ASP A 649 2.58 -33.62 -22.17
C ASP A 649 2.13 -33.15 -20.79
N ASP A 650 2.38 -31.90 -20.43
CA ASP A 650 2.03 -31.37 -19.11
C ASP A 650 0.51 -31.17 -18.94
N MET A 651 -0.17 -30.63 -19.97
CA MET A 651 -1.58 -30.19 -19.84
C MET A 651 -2.61 -31.12 -20.49
N LEU A 652 -2.18 -32.18 -21.18
CA LEU A 652 -3.08 -33.15 -21.81
C LEU A 652 -2.63 -34.59 -21.55
N TYR A 653 -1.50 -35.01 -22.14
CA TYR A 653 -1.10 -36.42 -22.12
C TYR A 653 -0.72 -36.91 -20.71
N GLY A 654 -0.11 -36.08 -19.89
CA GLY A 654 0.26 -36.38 -18.51
C GLY A 654 -0.95 -36.59 -17.61
N TYR A 655 -1.98 -35.76 -17.75
CA TYR A 655 -3.27 -35.93 -17.07
C TYR A 655 -3.94 -37.25 -17.47
N VAL A 656 -4.00 -37.52 -18.77
CA VAL A 656 -4.54 -38.79 -19.28
C VAL A 656 -3.75 -39.99 -18.73
N ARG A 657 -2.41 -39.93 -18.69
CA ARG A 657 -1.57 -41.00 -18.12
C ARG A 657 -1.76 -41.19 -16.62
N ARG A 658 -2.11 -40.12 -15.89
CA ARG A 658 -2.47 -40.21 -14.46
C ARG A 658 -3.87 -40.79 -14.22
N GLY A 659 -4.69 -40.91 -15.26
CA GLY A 659 -6.06 -41.42 -15.19
C GLY A 659 -7.13 -40.34 -15.00
N ASP A 660 -6.78 -39.06 -15.17
CA ASP A 660 -7.73 -37.96 -15.11
C ASP A 660 -8.66 -38.00 -16.33
N GLN A 661 -9.98 -37.99 -16.12
CA GLN A 661 -10.97 -38.06 -17.21
C GLN A 661 -11.18 -36.73 -17.93
N ASP A 662 -10.81 -35.62 -17.30
CA ASP A 662 -11.05 -34.28 -17.82
C ASP A 662 -9.76 -33.42 -17.80
N PRO A 663 -8.90 -33.54 -18.82
CA PRO A 663 -7.67 -32.76 -18.90
C PRO A 663 -7.96 -31.26 -19.06
N PRO A 664 -7.11 -30.36 -18.54
CA PRO A 664 -7.39 -28.92 -18.50
C PRO A 664 -7.34 -28.24 -19.88
N LEU A 665 -6.57 -28.77 -20.85
CA LEU A 665 -6.50 -28.23 -22.21
C LEU A 665 -7.80 -28.50 -22.98
N LYS A 666 -8.55 -27.43 -23.31
CA LYS A 666 -9.85 -27.54 -23.98
C LYS A 666 -9.86 -27.04 -25.42
N ALA A 667 -9.01 -26.05 -25.74
CA ALA A 667 -8.95 -25.52 -27.09
C ALA A 667 -7.52 -25.13 -27.51
N ILE A 668 -7.30 -25.11 -28.82
CA ILE A 668 -6.09 -24.57 -29.45
C ILE A 668 -6.52 -23.46 -30.40
N LYS A 669 -5.89 -22.30 -30.30
CA LYS A 669 -6.03 -21.22 -31.27
C LYS A 669 -4.79 -21.19 -32.15
N THR A 670 -4.96 -21.06 -33.45
CA THR A 670 -3.84 -20.82 -34.37
C THR A 670 -3.95 -19.43 -34.99
N GLY A 671 -2.81 -18.76 -35.16
CA GLY A 671 -2.71 -17.45 -35.83
C GLY A 671 -1.76 -17.51 -37.02
N MET A 672 -0.81 -16.58 -37.11
CA MET A 672 0.25 -16.66 -38.13
C MET A 672 1.10 -17.91 -37.90
N LEU A 673 1.03 -18.88 -38.82
CA LEU A 673 1.77 -20.14 -38.76
C LEU A 673 2.91 -20.16 -39.78
N THR A 674 3.99 -20.86 -39.45
CA THR A 674 5.08 -21.19 -40.37
C THR A 674 4.93 -22.60 -40.92
N TYR A 675 5.64 -22.92 -42.00
CA TYR A 675 5.68 -24.27 -42.58
C TYR A 675 5.98 -25.34 -41.52
N GLU A 676 6.98 -25.06 -40.68
CA GLU A 676 7.44 -25.92 -39.61
C GLU A 676 6.34 -26.18 -38.57
N ALA A 677 5.62 -25.13 -38.16
CA ALA A 677 4.56 -25.23 -37.17
C ALA A 677 3.34 -26.03 -37.67
N ILE A 678 2.99 -25.89 -38.95
CA ILE A 678 1.87 -26.63 -39.54
C ILE A 678 2.17 -28.13 -39.55
N ILE A 679 3.40 -28.52 -39.92
CA ILE A 679 3.81 -29.94 -39.93
C ILE A 679 3.74 -30.52 -38.52
N GLU A 680 4.32 -29.83 -37.53
CA GLU A 680 4.34 -30.37 -36.16
C GLU A 680 2.95 -30.45 -35.55
N LEU A 681 2.12 -29.41 -35.70
CA LEU A 681 0.73 -29.46 -35.24
C LEU A 681 -0.05 -30.59 -35.91
N GLY A 682 0.15 -30.80 -37.21
CA GLY A 682 -0.49 -31.87 -37.99
C GLY A 682 -0.26 -33.27 -37.41
N LYS A 683 0.90 -33.52 -36.80
CA LYS A 683 1.21 -34.82 -36.16
C LYS A 683 0.37 -35.09 -34.90
N HIS A 684 -0.09 -34.05 -34.21
CA HIS A 684 -0.84 -34.17 -32.96
C HIS A 684 -2.36 -34.18 -33.14
N LEU A 685 -2.88 -33.80 -34.32
CA LEU A 685 -4.32 -33.70 -34.60
C LEU A 685 -5.14 -34.95 -34.22
N PRO A 686 -4.71 -36.19 -34.55
CA PRO A 686 -5.52 -37.37 -34.23
C PRO A 686 -5.77 -37.54 -32.73
N LEU A 687 -4.75 -37.28 -31.91
CA LEU A 687 -4.84 -37.34 -30.45
C LEU A 687 -5.67 -36.18 -29.90
N LEU A 688 -5.50 -34.96 -30.43
CA LEU A 688 -6.28 -33.79 -29.99
C LEU A 688 -7.79 -34.01 -30.19
N HIS A 689 -8.18 -34.62 -31.31
CA HIS A 689 -9.58 -34.97 -31.58
C HIS A 689 -10.13 -36.04 -30.65
N GLN A 690 -9.32 -37.06 -30.33
CA GLN A 690 -9.71 -38.12 -29.40
C GLN A 690 -10.11 -37.58 -28.02
N TYR A 691 -9.47 -36.51 -27.56
CA TYR A 691 -9.76 -35.87 -26.27
C TYR A 691 -10.66 -34.63 -26.37
N GLY A 692 -11.28 -34.39 -27.54
CA GLY A 692 -12.26 -33.32 -27.72
C GLY A 692 -11.68 -31.90 -27.69
N VAL A 693 -10.39 -31.72 -27.94
CA VAL A 693 -9.76 -30.39 -27.99
C VAL A 693 -10.21 -29.65 -29.25
N LYS A 694 -10.91 -28.53 -29.08
CA LYS A 694 -11.43 -27.73 -30.20
C LYS A 694 -10.33 -26.84 -30.80
N ILE A 695 -10.11 -26.93 -32.11
CA ILE A 695 -9.10 -26.10 -32.80
C ILE A 695 -9.78 -24.94 -33.53
N VAL A 696 -9.49 -23.70 -33.12
CA VAL A 696 -9.92 -22.46 -33.77
C VAL A 696 -8.77 -21.93 -34.61
N MET A 697 -9.00 -21.76 -35.91
CA MET A 697 -7.98 -21.38 -36.87
C MET A 697 -8.25 -20.00 -37.46
N ASP A 698 -7.35 -19.06 -37.17
CA ASP A 698 -7.33 -17.72 -37.78
C ASP A 698 -6.30 -17.73 -38.92
N PRO A 699 -6.72 -17.76 -40.20
CA PRO A 699 -5.82 -17.92 -41.34
C PRO A 699 -5.15 -16.59 -41.69
N VAL A 700 -4.28 -16.08 -40.81
CA VAL A 700 -3.62 -14.78 -40.96
C VAL A 700 -2.68 -14.78 -42.17
N MET A 701 -3.10 -14.23 -43.31
CA MET A 701 -2.31 -14.22 -44.55
C MET A 701 -1.56 -12.90 -44.80
N VAL A 702 -2.15 -11.78 -44.38
CA VAL A 702 -1.61 -10.43 -44.58
C VAL A 702 -1.72 -9.67 -43.27
N SER A 703 -0.64 -8.99 -42.86
CA SER A 703 -0.71 -8.14 -41.66
C SER A 703 -1.72 -7.00 -41.86
N THR A 704 -2.26 -6.44 -40.79
CA THR A 704 -3.07 -5.19 -40.84
C THR A 704 -2.29 -4.00 -41.42
N SER A 705 -0.96 -4.10 -41.53
CA SER A 705 -0.07 -3.13 -42.18
C SER A 705 0.23 -3.43 -43.66
N GLY A 706 -0.38 -4.47 -44.24
CA GLY A 706 -0.25 -4.83 -45.66
C GLY A 706 0.92 -5.75 -46.02
N SER A 707 1.79 -6.12 -45.08
CA SER A 707 2.90 -7.06 -45.32
C SER A 707 2.38 -8.49 -45.53
N LYS A 708 2.82 -9.18 -46.59
CA LYS A 708 2.53 -10.62 -46.82
C LYS A 708 3.30 -11.44 -45.78
N LEU A 709 2.59 -12.16 -44.93
CA LEU A 709 3.17 -12.90 -43.80
C LEU A 709 3.39 -14.39 -44.09
N PHE A 710 2.90 -14.88 -45.23
CA PHE A 710 2.90 -16.29 -45.61
C PHE A 710 3.67 -16.56 -46.92
N ASP A 711 4.34 -17.72 -46.98
CA ASP A 711 4.81 -18.32 -48.22
C ASP A 711 3.71 -19.18 -48.87
N ASP A 712 3.68 -19.25 -50.21
CA ASP A 712 2.59 -19.92 -50.94
C ASP A 712 2.56 -21.45 -50.68
N LYS A 713 3.70 -22.03 -50.26
CA LYS A 713 3.82 -23.46 -49.92
C LYS A 713 3.13 -23.81 -48.59
N SER A 714 3.31 -23.00 -47.54
CA SER A 714 2.63 -23.24 -46.26
C SER A 714 1.12 -23.12 -46.42
N MET A 715 0.65 -22.17 -47.24
CA MET A 715 -0.77 -21.99 -47.52
C MET A 715 -1.42 -23.23 -48.16
N GLN A 716 -0.79 -23.81 -49.19
CA GLN A 716 -1.31 -25.03 -49.81
C GLN A 716 -1.36 -26.20 -48.82
N LEU A 717 -0.30 -26.37 -48.02
CA LEU A 717 -0.24 -27.43 -47.02
C LEU A 717 -1.31 -27.24 -45.93
N CYS A 718 -1.57 -26.00 -45.54
CA CYS A 718 -2.58 -25.66 -44.55
C CYS A 718 -4.01 -25.95 -45.04
N VAL A 719 -4.32 -25.58 -46.29
CA VAL A 719 -5.63 -25.84 -46.92
C VAL A 719 -5.87 -27.33 -47.13
N GLN A 720 -4.85 -28.06 -47.60
CA GLN A 720 -4.98 -29.49 -47.90
C GLN A 720 -4.98 -30.38 -46.64
N GLY A 721 -4.29 -29.97 -45.58
CA GLY A 721 -4.10 -30.77 -44.36
C GLY A 721 -4.86 -30.27 -43.14
N LEU A 722 -4.49 -29.09 -42.62
CA LEU A 722 -4.92 -28.61 -41.30
C LEU A 722 -6.40 -28.17 -41.29
N MET A 723 -6.82 -27.37 -42.27
CA MET A 723 -8.16 -26.75 -42.28
C MET A 723 -9.33 -27.74 -42.27
N LYS A 724 -9.16 -28.91 -42.90
CA LYS A 724 -10.17 -29.98 -42.89
C LYS A 724 -10.39 -30.60 -41.52
N GLN A 725 -9.40 -30.47 -40.65
CA GLN A 725 -9.36 -31.07 -39.33
C GLN A 725 -9.59 -30.04 -38.22
N THR A 726 -9.77 -28.77 -38.53
CA THR A 726 -10.05 -27.74 -37.52
C THR A 726 -11.54 -27.62 -37.22
N TYR A 727 -11.87 -27.31 -35.97
CA TYR A 727 -13.26 -27.15 -35.53
C TYR A 727 -13.90 -25.87 -36.09
N LEU A 728 -13.19 -24.75 -36.08
CA LEU A 728 -13.69 -23.46 -36.60
C LEU A 728 -12.58 -22.75 -37.39
N ILE A 729 -12.89 -22.23 -38.58
CA ILE A 729 -12.01 -21.34 -39.35
C ILE A 729 -12.62 -19.94 -39.39
N THR A 730 -11.81 -18.90 -39.13
CA THR A 730 -12.28 -17.51 -39.02
C THR A 730 -11.62 -16.56 -40.03
N PRO A 731 -11.72 -16.73 -41.36
CA PRO A 731 -11.08 -15.81 -42.31
C PRO A 731 -11.80 -14.45 -42.35
N ASN A 732 -11.05 -13.37 -42.55
CA ASN A 732 -11.65 -12.11 -43.01
C ASN A 732 -12.05 -12.20 -44.49
N PHE A 733 -12.84 -11.25 -44.98
CA PHE A 733 -13.30 -11.28 -46.37
C PHE A 733 -12.15 -11.40 -47.41
N PRO A 734 -11.09 -10.57 -47.39
CA PRO A 734 -9.94 -10.75 -48.29
C PRO A 734 -9.25 -12.11 -48.17
N GLU A 735 -9.09 -12.64 -46.95
CA GLU A 735 -8.55 -13.97 -46.69
C GLU A 735 -9.45 -15.06 -47.28
N ALA A 736 -10.77 -14.91 -47.16
CA ALA A 736 -11.75 -15.85 -47.71
C ALA A 736 -11.67 -15.93 -49.25
N GLU A 737 -11.47 -14.81 -49.93
CA GLU A 737 -11.24 -14.78 -51.39
C GLU A 737 -9.96 -15.53 -51.78
N ILE A 738 -8.87 -15.30 -51.04
CA ILE A 738 -7.60 -15.99 -51.26
C ILE A 738 -7.76 -17.49 -51.03
N LEU A 739 -8.45 -17.91 -49.97
CA LEU A 739 -8.72 -19.32 -49.68
C LEU A 739 -9.55 -19.98 -50.77
N TYR A 740 -10.57 -19.29 -51.28
CA TYR A 740 -11.38 -19.80 -52.38
C TYR A 740 -10.53 -20.05 -53.64
N LYS A 741 -9.64 -19.10 -53.95
CA LYS A 741 -8.71 -19.24 -55.08
C LYS A 741 -7.74 -20.38 -54.89
N LEU A 742 -7.22 -20.58 -53.67
CA LEU A 742 -6.28 -21.66 -53.36
C LEU A 742 -6.95 -23.04 -53.34
N SER A 743 -8.21 -23.14 -52.94
CA SER A 743 -8.95 -24.40 -52.87
C SER A 743 -9.48 -24.85 -54.24
N THR A 744 -9.93 -23.92 -55.09
CA THR A 744 -10.56 -24.23 -56.39
C THR A 744 -9.65 -24.04 -57.60
N GLY A 745 -8.56 -23.29 -57.45
CA GLY A 745 -7.68 -22.87 -58.54
C GLY A 745 -8.20 -21.68 -59.36
N ASN A 746 -9.40 -21.17 -59.08
CA ASN A 746 -10.03 -20.06 -59.81
C ASN A 746 -10.48 -18.95 -58.85
N SER A 747 -10.49 -17.70 -59.30
CA SER A 747 -11.11 -16.61 -58.54
C SER A 747 -12.63 -16.76 -58.53
N TYR A 748 -13.28 -16.32 -57.44
CA TYR A 748 -14.73 -16.25 -57.37
C TYR A 748 -15.26 -15.26 -58.41
N THR A 749 -16.27 -15.66 -59.20
CA THR A 749 -16.68 -14.93 -60.41
C THR A 749 -17.79 -13.91 -60.18
N LYS A 750 -18.51 -14.01 -59.05
CA LYS A 750 -19.65 -13.15 -58.72
C LYS A 750 -19.20 -12.05 -57.76
N ASP A 751 -19.52 -10.80 -58.06
CA ASP A 751 -19.26 -9.69 -57.14
C ASP A 751 -20.33 -9.67 -56.03
N ILE A 752 -19.93 -9.38 -54.80
CA ILE A 752 -20.80 -9.48 -53.62
C ILE A 752 -21.41 -8.11 -53.35
N GLN A 753 -22.70 -8.00 -53.69
CA GLN A 753 -23.47 -6.75 -53.58
C GLN A 753 -24.62 -6.86 -52.57
N THR A 754 -25.17 -8.06 -52.37
CA THR A 754 -26.28 -8.34 -51.46
C THR A 754 -25.91 -9.36 -50.38
N LEU A 755 -26.74 -9.47 -49.34
CA LEU A 755 -26.60 -10.51 -48.31
C LEU A 755 -26.67 -11.92 -48.91
N ASP A 756 -27.57 -12.17 -49.86
CA ASP A 756 -27.71 -13.47 -50.52
C ASP A 756 -26.44 -13.85 -51.29
N ASP A 757 -25.82 -12.89 -51.99
CA ASP A 757 -24.52 -13.11 -52.67
C ASP A 757 -23.44 -13.51 -51.67
N PHE A 758 -23.42 -12.88 -50.49
CA PHE A 758 -22.44 -13.18 -49.47
C PHE A 758 -22.66 -14.57 -48.86
N ILE A 759 -23.91 -14.94 -48.59
CA ILE A 759 -24.28 -16.29 -48.12
C ILE A 759 -23.86 -17.34 -49.16
N GLU A 760 -24.17 -17.12 -50.45
CA GLU A 760 -23.77 -18.03 -51.54
C GLU A 760 -22.25 -18.21 -51.62
N PHE A 761 -21.48 -17.12 -51.43
CA PHE A 761 -20.03 -17.18 -51.38
C PHE A 761 -19.53 -18.01 -50.20
N VAL A 762 -20.06 -17.80 -48.99
CA VAL A 762 -19.65 -18.56 -47.79
C VAL A 762 -19.97 -20.05 -47.94
N VAL A 763 -21.14 -20.40 -48.48
CA VAL A 763 -21.52 -21.80 -48.77
C VAL A 763 -20.56 -22.41 -49.81
N SER A 764 -20.21 -21.65 -50.85
CA SER A 764 -19.28 -22.11 -51.90
C SER A 764 -17.86 -22.33 -51.35
N LEU A 765 -17.40 -21.42 -50.49
CA LEU A 765 -16.10 -21.53 -49.83
C LEU A 765 -16.07 -22.72 -48.88
N GLN A 766 -17.10 -22.91 -48.05
CA GLN A 766 -17.18 -24.06 -47.15
C GLN A 766 -17.12 -25.38 -47.92
N LYS A 767 -17.87 -25.51 -49.01
CA LYS A 767 -17.84 -26.71 -49.89
C LYS A 767 -16.44 -26.99 -50.44
N SER A 768 -15.68 -25.94 -50.76
CA SER A 768 -14.32 -26.08 -51.27
C SER A 768 -13.30 -26.47 -50.18
N LEU A 769 -13.43 -25.92 -48.97
CA LEU A 769 -12.53 -26.17 -47.85
C LEU A 769 -12.84 -27.49 -47.12
N GLN A 770 -14.09 -27.93 -47.12
CA GLN A 770 -14.57 -29.13 -46.42
C GLN A 770 -14.30 -29.10 -44.90
N CYS A 771 -14.36 -27.92 -44.29
CA CYS A 771 -14.21 -27.74 -42.84
C CYS A 771 -15.55 -27.85 -42.11
N SER A 772 -15.51 -28.16 -40.81
CA SER A 772 -16.73 -28.35 -39.99
C SER A 772 -17.51 -27.06 -39.78
N ASN A 773 -16.85 -25.99 -39.29
CA ASN A 773 -17.49 -24.71 -39.08
C ASN A 773 -16.64 -23.59 -39.72
N LEU A 774 -17.31 -22.67 -40.42
CA LEU A 774 -16.67 -21.56 -41.12
C LEU A 774 -17.35 -20.24 -40.73
N LEU A 775 -16.59 -19.31 -40.15
CA LEU A 775 -17.05 -17.96 -39.82
C LEU A 775 -16.32 -16.94 -40.71
N VAL A 776 -17.00 -16.44 -41.74
CA VAL A 776 -16.42 -15.41 -42.63
C VAL A 776 -16.73 -14.03 -42.07
N LYS A 777 -15.67 -13.28 -41.74
CA LYS A 777 -15.74 -11.97 -41.11
C LYS A 777 -15.96 -10.88 -42.16
N GLY A 778 -17.07 -10.15 -42.07
CA GLY A 778 -17.52 -9.21 -43.10
C GLY A 778 -16.96 -7.80 -42.98
N GLY A 779 -16.24 -7.43 -41.90
CA GLY A 779 -15.84 -6.04 -41.60
C GLY A 779 -15.15 -5.20 -42.70
N HIS A 780 -14.73 -5.79 -43.83
CA HIS A 780 -14.20 -5.11 -45.01
C HIS A 780 -15.26 -4.81 -46.11
N ILE A 781 -16.47 -5.34 -45.97
CA ILE A 781 -17.60 -5.21 -46.88
C ILE A 781 -18.86 -4.73 -46.12
N PRO A 782 -18.86 -3.50 -45.56
CA PRO A 782 -20.02 -3.00 -44.85
C PRO A 782 -21.26 -2.91 -45.77
N PHE A 783 -22.42 -3.20 -45.21
CA PHE A 783 -23.72 -3.15 -45.88
C PHE A 783 -24.56 -1.97 -45.39
N THR A 784 -25.50 -1.52 -46.23
CA THR A 784 -26.57 -0.60 -45.81
C THR A 784 -27.49 -1.26 -44.78
N ALA A 785 -28.15 -0.48 -43.93
CA ALA A 785 -29.06 -0.98 -42.88
C ALA A 785 -30.19 -1.89 -43.38
N ASP A 786 -30.56 -1.81 -44.66
CA ASP A 786 -31.57 -2.67 -45.29
C ASP A 786 -30.99 -3.95 -45.93
N HIS A 787 -29.67 -4.14 -45.86
CA HIS A 787 -28.89 -5.26 -46.41
C HIS A 787 -29.01 -5.47 -47.93
N LYS A 788 -29.57 -4.51 -48.66
CA LYS A 788 -29.81 -4.62 -50.11
C LYS A 788 -28.62 -4.22 -50.96
N SER A 789 -27.67 -3.47 -50.40
CA SER A 789 -26.48 -3.03 -51.13
C SER A 789 -25.25 -2.95 -50.24
N ARG A 790 -24.10 -3.30 -50.81
CA ARG A 790 -22.78 -3.03 -50.24
C ARG A 790 -22.53 -1.51 -50.26
N ALA A 791 -22.06 -0.97 -49.14
CA ALA A 791 -21.72 0.44 -49.03
C ALA A 791 -20.44 0.76 -49.83
N THR A 792 -20.51 1.79 -50.68
CA THR A 792 -19.38 2.28 -51.50
C THR A 792 -18.79 3.59 -50.98
N ASP A 793 -19.56 4.34 -50.18
CA ASP A 793 -19.14 5.56 -49.49
C ASP A 793 -19.09 5.29 -47.98
N LEU A 794 -17.93 5.52 -47.36
CA LEU A 794 -17.67 5.31 -45.92
C LEU A 794 -17.72 6.62 -45.12
N SER A 795 -18.28 7.70 -45.69
CA SER A 795 -18.35 9.02 -45.03
C SER A 795 -19.47 9.14 -43.98
N ASP A 796 -20.59 8.43 -44.16
CA ASP A 796 -21.70 8.41 -43.20
C ASP A 796 -21.85 7.02 -42.56
N THR A 797 -21.19 6.83 -41.41
CA THR A 797 -20.90 5.50 -40.85
C THR A 797 -21.95 5.01 -39.84
N ASN A 798 -22.90 5.87 -39.44
CA ASN A 798 -23.84 5.55 -38.36
C ASN A 798 -24.89 4.51 -38.76
N ASP A 799 -25.20 4.38 -40.05
CA ASP A 799 -26.20 3.44 -40.58
C ASP A 799 -25.58 2.20 -41.26
N LEU A 800 -24.25 2.04 -41.17
CA LEU A 800 -23.55 0.91 -41.78
C LEU A 800 -23.51 -0.30 -40.86
N LYS A 801 -23.74 -1.48 -41.46
CA LYS A 801 -23.78 -2.77 -40.77
C LYS A 801 -22.62 -3.67 -41.22
N VAL A 802 -22.08 -4.43 -40.27
CA VAL A 802 -21.13 -5.51 -40.50
C VAL A 802 -21.87 -6.83 -40.30
N LEU A 803 -21.75 -7.72 -41.29
CA LEU A 803 -22.38 -9.03 -41.28
C LEU A 803 -21.28 -10.09 -41.19
N ASP A 804 -21.25 -10.87 -40.12
CA ASP A 804 -20.40 -12.04 -40.01
C ASP A 804 -21.25 -13.30 -40.18
N ILE A 805 -20.86 -14.17 -41.12
CA ILE A 805 -21.67 -15.35 -41.49
C ILE A 805 -20.98 -16.61 -40.98
N LEU A 806 -21.67 -17.35 -40.13
CA LEU A 806 -21.29 -18.69 -39.68
C LEU A 806 -22.04 -19.74 -40.48
N TYR A 807 -21.31 -20.72 -41.02
CA TYR A 807 -21.85 -21.95 -41.59
C TYR A 807 -21.40 -23.14 -40.75
N GLU A 808 -22.34 -23.97 -40.30
CA GLU A 808 -22.09 -25.20 -39.54
C GLU A 808 -22.47 -26.42 -40.37
N SER A 809 -21.48 -27.22 -40.79
CA SER A 809 -21.71 -28.32 -41.72
C SER A 809 -22.49 -29.50 -41.11
N ASN A 810 -22.43 -29.66 -39.79
CA ASN A 810 -23.06 -30.78 -39.10
C ASN A 810 -24.59 -30.66 -39.07
N THR A 811 -25.09 -29.43 -38.97
CA THR A 811 -26.51 -29.08 -38.93
C THR A 811 -27.01 -28.48 -40.25
N ASP A 812 -26.11 -28.22 -41.20
CA ASP A 812 -26.37 -27.48 -42.43
C ASP A 812 -27.06 -26.12 -42.17
N SER A 813 -26.65 -25.46 -41.08
CA SER A 813 -27.25 -24.20 -40.62
C SER A 813 -26.37 -22.99 -40.94
N ILE A 814 -27.04 -21.89 -41.26
CA ILE A 814 -26.41 -20.59 -41.51
C ILE A 814 -26.89 -19.62 -40.44
N SER A 815 -25.95 -19.03 -39.71
CA SER A 815 -26.20 -18.00 -38.70
C SER A 815 -25.54 -16.70 -39.13
N ILE A 816 -26.29 -15.60 -39.01
CA ILE A 816 -25.83 -14.27 -39.41
C ILE A 816 -25.73 -13.41 -38.14
N PHE A 817 -24.53 -12.89 -37.89
CA PHE A 817 -24.27 -11.98 -36.79
C PHE A 817 -24.15 -10.56 -37.34
N GLU A 818 -25.16 -9.74 -37.08
CA GLU A 818 -25.18 -8.33 -37.47
C GLU A 818 -24.62 -7.45 -36.35
N SER A 819 -23.75 -6.51 -36.70
CA SER A 819 -23.25 -5.49 -35.79
C SER A 819 -23.05 -4.14 -36.49
N HIS A 820 -22.84 -3.06 -35.73
CA HIS A 820 -22.59 -1.73 -36.31
C HIS A 820 -21.15 -1.60 -36.80
N TYR A 821 -20.96 -0.90 -37.92
CA TYR A 821 -19.62 -0.56 -38.40
C TYR A 821 -18.98 0.50 -37.51
N ILE A 822 -17.79 0.20 -36.98
CA ILE A 822 -17.05 1.12 -36.09
C ILE A 822 -15.83 1.68 -36.82
N THR A 823 -15.84 2.99 -37.02
CA THR A 823 -14.68 3.72 -37.57
C THR A 823 -13.69 4.04 -36.45
N THR A 824 -12.56 3.32 -36.39
CA THR A 824 -11.52 3.54 -35.38
C THR A 824 -10.11 3.42 -35.98
N GLN A 825 -9.17 4.14 -35.38
CA GLN A 825 -7.73 3.96 -35.65
C GLN A 825 -7.10 2.88 -34.76
N ASP A 826 -7.84 2.36 -33.79
CA ASP A 826 -7.42 1.34 -32.82
C ASP A 826 -7.94 -0.05 -33.22
N SER A 827 -7.61 -0.46 -34.45
CA SER A 827 -8.06 -1.73 -35.06
C SER A 827 -6.93 -2.76 -35.19
N HIS A 828 -5.74 -2.49 -34.66
CA HIS A 828 -4.63 -3.44 -34.73
C HIS A 828 -4.91 -4.64 -33.81
N GLY A 829 -4.93 -5.83 -34.41
CA GLY A 829 -5.14 -7.09 -33.68
C GLY A 829 -6.58 -7.56 -33.55
N THR A 830 -7.56 -6.92 -34.23
CA THR A 830 -9.00 -7.31 -34.16
C THR A 830 -9.21 -8.77 -34.51
N GLY A 831 -8.63 -9.24 -35.62
CA GLY A 831 -8.76 -10.62 -36.08
C GLY A 831 -8.23 -11.65 -35.07
N CYS A 832 -6.99 -11.47 -34.60
CA CYS A 832 -6.37 -12.37 -33.64
C CYS A 832 -7.13 -12.40 -32.30
N THR A 833 -7.54 -11.23 -31.83
CA THR A 833 -8.30 -11.07 -30.59
C THR A 833 -9.67 -11.76 -30.70
N LEU A 834 -10.37 -11.65 -31.84
CA LEU A 834 -11.67 -12.28 -32.05
C LEU A 834 -11.56 -13.81 -32.01
N ALA A 835 -10.61 -14.39 -32.75
CA ALA A 835 -10.38 -15.83 -32.76
C ALA A 835 -10.00 -16.36 -31.38
N SER A 836 -9.20 -15.61 -30.63
CA SER A 836 -8.81 -15.95 -29.26
C SER A 836 -9.97 -15.84 -28.27
N ALA A 837 -10.84 -14.85 -28.40
CA ALA A 837 -12.05 -14.73 -27.60
C ALA A 837 -13.02 -15.89 -27.86
N ILE A 838 -13.18 -16.31 -29.12
CA ILE A 838 -13.99 -17.48 -29.46
C ILE A 838 -13.37 -18.75 -28.86
N ALA A 839 -12.06 -18.96 -29.00
CA ALA A 839 -11.37 -20.10 -28.40
C ALA A 839 -11.52 -20.16 -26.87
N ALA A 840 -11.45 -19.00 -26.19
CA ALA A 840 -11.67 -18.91 -24.74
C ALA A 840 -13.11 -19.27 -24.35
N ASN A 841 -14.10 -18.79 -25.09
CA ASN A 841 -15.51 -19.14 -24.85
C ASN A 841 -15.78 -20.64 -25.09
N LEU A 842 -15.22 -21.21 -26.16
CA LEU A 842 -15.30 -22.64 -26.43
C LEU A 842 -14.65 -23.48 -25.33
N ALA A 843 -13.52 -23.03 -24.78
CA ALA A 843 -12.84 -23.68 -23.66
C ALA A 843 -13.67 -23.67 -22.36
N LYS A 844 -14.56 -22.68 -22.20
CA LYS A 844 -15.57 -22.63 -21.14
C LYS A 844 -16.81 -23.48 -21.41
N GLY A 845 -16.86 -24.21 -22.53
CA GLY A 845 -17.99 -25.06 -22.90
C GLY A 845 -19.14 -24.34 -23.60
N ARG A 846 -18.97 -23.08 -24.01
CA ARG A 846 -19.99 -22.34 -24.78
C ARG A 846 -20.09 -22.87 -26.21
N GLN A 847 -21.29 -22.75 -26.78
CA GLN A 847 -21.55 -23.06 -28.19
C GLN A 847 -21.25 -21.84 -29.08
N LEU A 848 -21.20 -22.02 -30.40
CA LEU A 848 -20.76 -20.97 -31.34
C LEU A 848 -21.74 -19.79 -31.41
N ASP A 849 -23.03 -20.07 -31.34
CA ASP A 849 -24.12 -19.08 -31.24
C ASP A 849 -23.98 -18.14 -30.03
N GLU A 850 -23.36 -18.60 -28.95
CA GLU A 850 -23.04 -17.80 -27.77
C GLU A 850 -21.63 -17.20 -27.79
N ALA A 851 -20.66 -17.99 -28.22
CA ALA A 851 -19.25 -17.62 -28.21
C ALA A 851 -18.99 -16.44 -29.16
N ILE A 852 -19.63 -16.41 -30.33
CA ILE A 852 -19.38 -15.39 -31.36
C ILE A 852 -19.91 -14.01 -30.91
N PRO A 853 -21.19 -13.83 -30.52
CA PRO A 853 -21.69 -12.52 -30.09
C PRO A 853 -20.91 -11.92 -28.92
N ILE A 854 -20.56 -12.74 -27.93
CA ILE A 854 -19.76 -12.30 -26.77
C ILE A 854 -18.36 -11.85 -27.20
N SER A 855 -17.77 -12.56 -28.18
CA SER A 855 -16.45 -12.22 -28.70
C SER A 855 -16.50 -10.94 -29.54
N VAL A 856 -17.55 -10.73 -30.35
CA VAL A 856 -17.75 -9.51 -31.15
C VAL A 856 -17.96 -8.30 -30.24
N ASP A 857 -18.81 -8.41 -29.22
CA ASP A 857 -19.02 -7.34 -28.23
C ASP A 857 -17.71 -6.95 -27.51
N TYR A 858 -16.90 -7.93 -27.12
CA TYR A 858 -15.59 -7.68 -26.51
C TYR A 858 -14.66 -6.88 -27.42
N ILE A 859 -14.61 -7.22 -28.72
CA ILE A 859 -13.85 -6.46 -29.72
C ILE A 859 -14.37 -5.04 -29.84
N HIS A 860 -15.69 -4.87 -29.96
CA HIS A 860 -16.32 -3.55 -30.12
C HIS A 860 -16.03 -2.64 -28.93
N LYS A 861 -16.17 -3.15 -27.71
CA LYS A 861 -15.76 -2.44 -26.48
C LYS A 861 -14.27 -2.07 -26.50
N GLY A 862 -13.42 -2.99 -26.96
CA GLY A 862 -11.99 -2.75 -27.11
C GLY A 862 -11.65 -1.64 -28.10
N MET A 863 -12.43 -1.51 -29.19
CA MET A 863 -12.23 -0.53 -30.27
C MET A 863 -12.60 0.90 -29.88
N VAL A 864 -13.54 1.06 -28.93
CA VAL A 864 -14.12 2.37 -28.56
C VAL A 864 -13.71 2.88 -27.18
N SER A 865 -13.04 2.07 -26.37
CA SER A 865 -12.72 2.43 -24.97
C SER A 865 -11.37 3.14 -24.78
N MET A 866 -10.56 3.26 -25.83
CA MET A 866 -9.26 3.92 -25.75
C MET A 866 -9.42 5.45 -25.73
N GLY A 867 -9.16 6.07 -24.58
CA GLY A 867 -9.16 7.53 -24.45
C GLY A 867 -7.95 8.23 -25.09
N ARG A 868 -6.85 7.51 -25.34
CA ARG A 868 -5.65 8.01 -26.01
C ARG A 868 -5.08 6.93 -26.93
N LYS A 869 -4.87 7.26 -28.20
CA LYS A 869 -4.22 6.39 -29.18
C LYS A 869 -2.81 5.96 -28.73
N LEU A 870 -2.52 4.67 -28.83
CA LEU A 870 -1.20 4.10 -28.57
C LEU A 870 -0.43 3.86 -29.87
N GLY A 871 0.82 4.32 -29.92
CA GLY A 871 1.68 4.24 -31.10
C GLY A 871 1.35 5.27 -32.19
N PHE A 872 2.17 5.29 -33.23
CA PHE A 872 2.09 6.27 -34.33
C PHE A 872 1.41 5.74 -35.59
N GLY A 873 1.15 4.43 -35.68
CA GLY A 873 0.47 3.78 -36.81
C GLY A 873 -0.98 3.40 -36.46
N ASN A 874 -1.41 2.19 -36.78
CA ASN A 874 -2.71 1.67 -36.30
C ASN A 874 -2.55 1.22 -34.84
N GLY A 875 -3.39 1.75 -33.96
CA GLY A 875 -3.31 1.48 -32.53
C GLY A 875 -3.86 0.10 -32.16
N PRO A 876 -3.36 -0.52 -31.08
CA PRO A 876 -3.90 -1.76 -30.54
C PRO A 876 -5.27 -1.55 -29.89
N LEU A 877 -6.07 -2.62 -29.85
CA LEU A 877 -7.31 -2.66 -29.07
C LEU A 877 -7.04 -2.54 -27.55
N ASN A 878 -8.04 -2.04 -26.82
CA ASN A 878 -8.04 -2.15 -25.37
C ASN A 878 -8.44 -3.56 -24.91
N HIS A 879 -7.47 -4.42 -24.64
CA HIS A 879 -7.74 -5.77 -24.12
C HIS A 879 -8.20 -5.81 -22.65
N THR A 880 -8.16 -4.70 -21.91
CA THR A 880 -8.55 -4.67 -20.48
C THR A 880 -10.04 -4.46 -20.26
N VAL A 881 -10.84 -4.33 -21.32
CA VAL A 881 -12.30 -4.25 -21.20
C VAL A 881 -12.85 -5.56 -20.65
N ILE A 882 -13.96 -5.50 -19.92
CA ILE A 882 -14.59 -6.68 -19.33
C ILE A 882 -15.49 -7.33 -20.40
N PRO A 883 -15.27 -8.61 -20.76
CA PRO A 883 -16.17 -9.33 -21.65
C PRO A 883 -17.56 -9.48 -21.03
N ALA A 884 -18.60 -9.46 -21.86
CA ALA A 884 -19.95 -9.78 -21.39
C ALA A 884 -20.06 -11.24 -20.92
N GLU A 885 -20.74 -11.47 -19.80
CA GLU A 885 -20.91 -12.82 -19.25
C GLU A 885 -21.98 -13.62 -19.99
N SER A 886 -23.05 -12.99 -20.50
CA SER A 886 -24.15 -13.68 -21.19
C SER A 886 -24.60 -12.92 -22.44
N THR A 887 -25.05 -13.67 -23.45
CA THR A 887 -25.62 -13.13 -24.69
C THR A 887 -26.92 -12.35 -24.47
N SER A 888 -27.64 -12.58 -23.37
CA SER A 888 -28.87 -11.84 -23.03
C SER A 888 -28.64 -10.33 -22.87
N THR A 889 -27.43 -9.93 -22.48
CA THR A 889 -27.05 -8.51 -22.34
C THR A 889 -26.66 -7.85 -23.67
N ILE A 890 -26.53 -8.64 -24.74
CA ILE A 890 -25.97 -8.23 -26.03
C ILE A 890 -27.01 -8.36 -27.15
N ILE A 891 -27.73 -9.49 -27.17
CA ILE A 891 -28.70 -9.83 -28.20
C ILE A 891 -30.07 -9.31 -27.80
N HIS A 892 -30.60 -8.38 -28.59
CA HIS A 892 -31.99 -7.93 -28.46
C HIS A 892 -32.95 -9.04 -28.94
N GLY A 893 -33.50 -9.82 -28.00
CA GLY A 893 -34.52 -10.85 -28.27
C GLY A 893 -35.96 -10.31 -28.33
N SER A 894 -36.88 -11.10 -28.88
CA SER A 894 -38.33 -10.84 -28.84
C SER A 894 -38.87 -10.93 -27.41
N HIS A 895 -38.96 -9.80 -26.72
CA HIS A 895 -39.52 -9.64 -25.36
C HIS A 895 -40.92 -10.29 -25.17
N LYS A 896 -41.68 -10.47 -26.28
CA LYS A 896 -43.04 -11.01 -26.25
C LYS A 896 -43.10 -12.50 -25.91
N ASP A 897 -42.12 -13.30 -26.31
CA ASP A 897 -42.15 -14.76 -26.12
C ASP A 897 -41.79 -15.15 -24.67
N ALA A 898 -40.90 -14.38 -24.02
CA ALA A 898 -40.52 -14.59 -22.63
C ALA A 898 -41.63 -14.22 -21.63
N LEU A 899 -42.37 -13.13 -21.87
CA LEU A 899 -43.50 -12.74 -21.03
C LEU A 899 -44.66 -13.75 -21.10
N ASN A 900 -44.88 -14.39 -22.25
CA ASN A 900 -45.93 -15.42 -22.40
C ASN A 900 -45.68 -16.67 -21.53
N ILE A 901 -44.42 -16.99 -21.22
CA ILE A 901 -44.04 -18.10 -20.33
C ILE A 901 -44.42 -17.78 -18.88
N ILE A 902 -44.22 -16.52 -18.46
CA ILE A 902 -44.46 -16.05 -17.08
C ILE A 902 -45.96 -15.77 -16.84
N ASN A 903 -46.69 -15.27 -17.86
CA ASN A 903 -48.12 -14.91 -17.78
C ASN A 903 -49.07 -16.08 -17.43
N GLY A 904 -48.59 -17.32 -17.37
CA GLY A 904 -49.33 -18.47 -16.83
C GLY A 904 -49.41 -18.52 -15.30
N SER A 905 -48.67 -17.65 -14.59
CA SER A 905 -48.62 -17.55 -13.12
C SER A 905 -48.98 -16.13 -12.65
N GLU A 906 -49.51 -15.97 -11.43
CA GLU A 906 -49.94 -14.66 -10.89
C GLU A 906 -48.81 -13.64 -10.69
N SER A 907 -47.56 -14.11 -10.54
CA SER A 907 -46.34 -13.29 -10.40
C SER A 907 -45.12 -14.14 -10.73
N PHE A 908 -43.96 -13.51 -10.95
CA PHE A 908 -42.72 -14.23 -11.17
C PHE A 908 -42.27 -15.05 -9.95
N LEU A 909 -42.52 -14.55 -8.74
CA LEU A 909 -42.23 -15.29 -7.52
C LEU A 909 -43.02 -16.62 -7.48
N GLU A 910 -44.31 -16.59 -7.83
CA GLU A 910 -45.14 -17.80 -7.91
C GLU A 910 -44.71 -18.73 -9.04
N TYR A 911 -44.28 -18.18 -10.17
CA TYR A 911 -43.67 -18.97 -11.25
C TYR A 911 -42.43 -19.73 -10.75
N CYS A 912 -41.50 -19.06 -10.06
CA CYS A 912 -40.32 -19.70 -9.49
C CYS A 912 -40.70 -20.79 -8.47
N LYS A 913 -41.63 -20.50 -7.55
CA LYS A 913 -42.09 -21.44 -6.51
C LYS A 913 -42.75 -22.69 -7.10
N THR A 914 -43.46 -22.57 -8.22
CA THR A 914 -44.16 -23.69 -8.85
C THR A 914 -43.31 -24.46 -9.87
N HIS A 915 -42.16 -23.91 -10.26
CA HIS A 915 -41.25 -24.51 -11.22
C HIS A 915 -40.76 -25.90 -10.79
N PRO A 916 -40.68 -26.91 -11.70
CA PRO A 916 -40.29 -28.28 -11.34
C PRO A 916 -38.94 -28.40 -10.60
N LYS A 917 -37.97 -27.52 -10.92
CA LYS A 917 -36.65 -27.52 -10.29
C LYS A 917 -36.66 -27.01 -8.83
N VAL A 918 -37.59 -26.12 -8.48
CA VAL A 918 -37.61 -25.35 -7.23
C VAL A 918 -38.66 -25.87 -6.25
N LYS A 919 -39.83 -26.29 -6.75
CA LYS A 919 -41.03 -26.60 -5.96
C LYS A 919 -40.79 -27.50 -4.74
N ASP A 920 -40.00 -28.54 -4.90
CA ASP A 920 -39.71 -29.49 -3.81
C ASP A 920 -38.73 -28.91 -2.79
N ASN A 921 -37.75 -28.10 -3.23
CA ASN A 921 -36.79 -27.44 -2.35
C ASN A 921 -37.44 -26.26 -1.60
N TRP A 922 -38.31 -25.49 -2.26
CA TRP A 922 -39.06 -24.42 -1.60
C TRP A 922 -39.92 -24.95 -0.46
N LYS A 923 -40.64 -26.06 -0.68
CA LYS A 923 -41.43 -26.72 0.38
C LYS A 923 -40.56 -27.19 1.55
N LYS A 924 -39.38 -27.76 1.29
CA LYS A 924 -38.44 -28.16 2.35
C LYS A 924 -37.96 -26.96 3.16
N TYR A 925 -37.78 -25.83 2.50
CA TYR A 925 -37.40 -24.58 3.14
C TYR A 925 -38.55 -24.05 4.01
N ILE A 926 -39.73 -23.75 3.46
CA ILE A 926 -40.79 -23.12 4.27
C ILE A 926 -41.34 -24.02 5.40
N ASN A 927 -41.28 -25.34 5.26
CA ASN A 927 -41.72 -26.30 6.27
C ASN A 927 -40.53 -26.94 7.03
N HIS A 928 -39.42 -26.21 7.18
CA HIS A 928 -38.19 -26.78 7.71
C HIS A 928 -38.33 -27.26 9.17
N PRO A 929 -37.69 -28.39 9.55
CA PRO A 929 -37.75 -28.91 10.93
C PRO A 929 -37.27 -27.91 11.98
N PHE A 930 -36.29 -27.05 11.66
CA PHE A 930 -35.79 -25.98 12.55
C PHE A 930 -36.92 -25.08 13.08
N VAL A 931 -37.72 -24.51 12.19
CA VAL A 931 -38.82 -23.61 12.56
C VAL A 931 -39.89 -24.36 13.35
N LYS A 932 -40.17 -25.61 12.98
CA LYS A 932 -41.11 -26.47 13.71
C LYS A 932 -40.65 -26.71 15.16
N ILE A 933 -39.40 -27.15 15.38
CA ILE A 933 -38.93 -27.44 16.74
C ILE A 933 -38.71 -26.17 17.58
N LEU A 934 -38.43 -25.03 16.93
CA LEU A 934 -38.39 -23.71 17.57
C LEU A 934 -39.80 -23.32 18.05
N ALA A 935 -40.81 -23.42 17.19
CA ALA A 935 -42.21 -23.18 17.55
C ALA A 935 -42.70 -24.13 18.65
N GLU A 936 -42.21 -25.38 18.69
CA GLU A 936 -42.56 -26.37 19.71
C GLU A 936 -41.82 -26.23 21.06
N ASN A 937 -40.92 -25.25 21.23
CA ASN A 937 -40.02 -25.17 22.39
C ASN A 937 -39.12 -26.42 22.57
N ASN A 938 -38.90 -27.18 21.50
CA ASN A 938 -38.06 -28.38 21.50
C ASN A 938 -36.61 -28.11 21.05
N LEU A 939 -36.32 -26.90 20.54
CA LEU A 939 -34.97 -26.45 20.22
C LEU A 939 -34.24 -25.95 21.48
N SER A 940 -33.11 -26.56 21.82
CA SER A 940 -32.25 -26.07 22.91
C SER A 940 -31.76 -24.65 22.64
N PHE A 941 -31.78 -23.79 23.67
CA PHE A 941 -31.39 -22.40 23.52
C PHE A 941 -29.96 -22.19 22.99
N ASP A 942 -29.01 -23.08 23.30
CA ASP A 942 -27.63 -23.00 22.79
C ASP A 942 -27.56 -23.11 21.26
N LYS A 943 -28.43 -23.95 20.65
CA LYS A 943 -28.55 -24.07 19.19
C LYS A 943 -29.18 -22.83 18.58
N PHE A 944 -30.18 -22.24 19.24
CA PHE A 944 -30.77 -20.98 18.81
C PHE A 944 -29.78 -19.81 18.91
N LEU A 945 -28.96 -19.79 19.97
CA LEU A 945 -27.88 -18.81 20.12
C LEU A 945 -26.81 -18.97 19.03
N TYR A 946 -26.48 -20.21 18.64
CA TYR A 946 -25.61 -20.45 17.48
C TYR A 946 -26.22 -19.90 16.20
N PHE A 947 -27.51 -20.15 15.94
CA PHE A 947 -28.22 -19.59 14.80
C PHE A 947 -28.12 -18.06 14.76
N LEU A 948 -28.41 -17.36 15.86
CA LEU A 948 -28.31 -15.90 15.92
C LEU A 948 -26.89 -15.37 15.63
N LYS A 949 -25.86 -16.12 16.04
CA LYS A 949 -24.46 -15.78 15.71
C LYS A 949 -24.18 -15.93 14.22
N GLN A 950 -24.64 -17.02 13.59
CA GLN A 950 -24.47 -17.22 12.14
C GLN A 950 -25.29 -16.20 11.33
N ASP A 951 -26.50 -15.88 11.79
CA ASP A 951 -27.39 -14.92 11.16
C ASP A 951 -26.81 -13.50 11.21
N TYR A 952 -26.15 -13.12 12.32
CA TYR A 952 -25.38 -11.87 12.37
C TYR A 952 -24.31 -11.78 11.27
N HIS A 953 -23.53 -12.84 11.05
CA HIS A 953 -22.54 -12.86 9.96
C HIS A 953 -23.18 -12.80 8.58
N TYR A 954 -24.30 -13.50 8.41
CA TYR A 954 -25.08 -13.48 7.18
C TYR A 954 -25.61 -12.06 6.88
N LEU A 955 -26.24 -11.39 7.85
CA LEU A 955 -26.82 -10.05 7.69
C LEU A 955 -25.77 -8.99 7.30
N VAL A 956 -24.53 -9.10 7.80
CA VAL A 956 -23.43 -8.23 7.35
C VAL A 956 -23.13 -8.42 5.86
N ASN A 957 -23.05 -9.67 5.38
CA ASN A 957 -22.82 -9.97 3.96
C ASN A 957 -24.07 -9.64 3.12
N TYR A 958 -25.25 -9.79 3.68
CA TYR A 958 -26.52 -9.44 3.05
C TYR A 958 -26.62 -7.93 2.81
N ALA A 959 -26.20 -7.10 3.79
CA ALA A 959 -26.08 -5.65 3.62
C ALA A 959 -25.06 -5.27 2.54
N GLN A 960 -23.90 -5.97 2.48
CA GLN A 960 -22.91 -5.77 1.41
C GLN A 960 -23.48 -6.11 0.03
N MET A 961 -24.29 -7.16 -0.07
CA MET A 961 -24.98 -7.54 -1.30
C MET A 961 -25.99 -6.51 -1.77
N HIS A 962 -26.78 -5.93 -0.86
CA HIS A 962 -27.63 -4.79 -1.19
C HIS A 962 -26.82 -3.55 -1.60
N GLY A 963 -25.62 -3.37 -1.05
CA GLY A 963 -24.66 -2.35 -1.50
C GLY A 963 -24.17 -2.57 -2.93
N LEU A 964 -23.87 -3.82 -3.30
CA LEU A 964 -23.54 -4.20 -4.68
C LEU A 964 -24.74 -4.00 -5.62
N ALA A 965 -25.94 -4.39 -5.18
CA ALA A 965 -27.17 -4.14 -5.93
C ALA A 965 -27.41 -2.64 -6.14
N ALA A 966 -27.14 -1.79 -5.15
CA ALA A 966 -27.23 -0.35 -5.28
C ALA A 966 -26.23 0.19 -6.33
N SER A 967 -25.03 -0.41 -6.43
CA SER A 967 -24.02 0.00 -7.42
C SER A 967 -24.37 -0.38 -8.87
N THR A 968 -25.19 -1.41 -9.06
CA THR A 968 -25.62 -1.89 -10.39
C THR A 968 -27.04 -1.45 -10.77
N ALA A 969 -27.74 -0.76 -9.87
CA ALA A 969 -29.12 -0.33 -10.08
C ALA A 969 -29.24 0.65 -11.26
N PRO A 970 -30.15 0.41 -12.22
CA PRO A 970 -30.25 1.24 -13.42
C PRO A 970 -30.89 2.61 -13.18
N THR A 971 -31.57 2.81 -12.04
CA THR A 971 -32.26 4.06 -11.72
C THR A 971 -31.94 4.57 -10.32
N TYR A 972 -32.06 5.88 -10.14
CA TYR A 972 -31.95 6.53 -8.83
C TYR A 972 -32.97 5.98 -7.82
N GLN A 973 -34.21 5.74 -8.24
CA GLN A 973 -35.26 5.20 -7.36
C GLN A 973 -34.89 3.82 -6.81
N GLN A 974 -34.36 2.94 -7.66
CA GLN A 974 -33.90 1.61 -7.25
C GLN A 974 -32.66 1.68 -6.36
N THR A 975 -31.73 2.59 -6.65
CA THR A 975 -30.55 2.85 -5.80
C THR A 975 -30.97 3.30 -4.40
N HIS A 976 -31.90 4.25 -4.31
CA HIS A 976 -32.44 4.74 -3.05
C HIS A 976 -33.15 3.63 -2.27
N ALA A 977 -33.98 2.82 -2.93
CA ALA A 977 -34.65 1.69 -2.30
C ALA A 977 -33.65 0.68 -1.68
N GLN A 978 -32.53 0.39 -2.37
CA GLN A 978 -31.48 -0.48 -1.80
C GLN A 978 -30.81 0.17 -0.58
N ALA A 979 -30.53 1.47 -0.62
CA ALA A 979 -29.95 2.19 0.52
C ALA A 979 -30.88 2.18 1.76
N THR A 980 -32.19 2.30 1.56
CA THR A 980 -33.18 2.16 2.64
C THR A 980 -33.14 0.76 3.27
N ILE A 981 -33.13 -0.29 2.44
CA ILE A 981 -33.03 -1.69 2.92
C ILE A 981 -31.74 -1.91 3.72
N ILE A 982 -30.61 -1.33 3.29
CA ILE A 982 -29.35 -1.40 4.06
C ILE A 982 -29.53 -0.77 5.45
N GLY A 983 -30.20 0.39 5.53
CA GLY A 983 -30.52 1.03 6.81
C GLY A 983 -31.40 0.17 7.72
N GLU A 984 -32.38 -0.54 7.15
CA GLU A 984 -33.24 -1.48 7.87
C GLU A 984 -32.44 -2.68 8.40
N ILE A 985 -31.56 -3.27 7.59
CA ILE A 985 -30.68 -4.37 8.01
C ILE A 985 -29.76 -3.94 9.16
N VAL A 986 -29.17 -2.74 9.07
CA VAL A 986 -28.32 -2.20 10.14
C VAL A 986 -29.12 -2.01 11.43
N THR A 987 -30.36 -1.55 11.32
CA THR A 987 -31.26 -1.41 12.47
C THR A 987 -31.55 -2.77 13.11
N GLU A 988 -31.75 -3.82 12.31
CA GLU A 988 -31.99 -5.18 12.80
C GLU A 988 -30.77 -5.77 13.51
N ILE A 989 -29.57 -5.57 12.94
CA ILE A 989 -28.30 -5.93 13.58
C ILE A 989 -28.17 -5.27 14.95
N GLU A 990 -28.54 -3.99 15.07
CA GLU A 990 -28.46 -3.25 16.33
C GLU A 990 -29.46 -3.76 17.38
N LYS A 991 -30.68 -4.12 16.96
CA LYS A 991 -31.64 -4.79 17.84
C LYS A 991 -31.11 -6.15 18.32
N HIS A 992 -30.49 -6.94 17.46
CA HIS A 992 -29.88 -8.24 17.82
C HIS A 992 -28.79 -8.05 18.89
N LYS A 993 -27.90 -7.06 18.71
CA LYS A 993 -26.86 -6.73 19.70
C LYS A 993 -27.45 -6.33 21.05
N GLN A 994 -28.46 -5.46 21.06
CA GLN A 994 -29.09 -5.01 22.31
C GLN A 994 -29.82 -6.14 23.05
N LYS A 995 -30.53 -7.03 22.31
CA LYS A 995 -31.20 -8.21 22.88
C LYS A 995 -30.18 -9.18 23.52
N LEU A 996 -29.02 -9.37 22.90
CA LEU A 996 -27.97 -10.29 23.39
C LEU A 996 -27.14 -9.70 24.55
N CYS A 997 -26.78 -8.41 24.48
CA CYS A 997 -25.98 -7.73 25.50
C CYS A 997 -26.71 -7.65 26.86
N LYS A 998 -27.99 -7.27 26.86
CA LYS A 998 -28.75 -7.10 28.12
C LYS A 998 -28.97 -8.39 28.92
N LYS A 999 -28.96 -9.57 28.27
CA LYS A 999 -29.44 -10.83 28.89
C LYS A 999 -28.36 -11.90 29.03
N TYR A 1000 -27.34 -11.90 28.17
CA TYR A 1000 -26.28 -12.92 28.16
C TYR A 1000 -24.89 -12.37 28.49
N ASP A 1001 -24.78 -11.08 28.86
CA ASP A 1001 -23.51 -10.38 29.15
C ASP A 1001 -22.51 -10.44 27.96
N ILE A 1002 -23.03 -10.55 26.73
CA ILE A 1002 -22.25 -10.56 25.49
C ILE A 1002 -22.20 -9.12 24.96
N ASP A 1003 -21.11 -8.43 25.25
CA ASP A 1003 -20.86 -7.06 24.78
C ASP A 1003 -20.04 -7.06 23.49
N TYR A 1004 -20.73 -6.89 22.36
CA TYR A 1004 -20.14 -6.85 21.02
C TYR A 1004 -19.16 -5.69 20.78
N GLU A 1005 -19.19 -4.62 21.59
CA GLU A 1005 -18.26 -3.48 21.45
C GLU A 1005 -17.02 -3.61 22.35
N ARG A 1006 -17.13 -4.32 23.47
CA ARG A 1006 -16.07 -4.47 24.46
C ARG A 1006 -15.17 -5.70 24.23
N ASP A 1007 -15.73 -6.77 23.67
CA ASP A 1007 -15.02 -8.02 23.40
C ASP A 1007 -14.58 -8.12 21.92
N ILE A 1008 -13.67 -7.22 21.50
CA ILE A 1008 -13.02 -7.25 20.16
C ILE A 1008 -12.30 -8.59 19.89
N ASP A 1009 -11.98 -9.36 20.93
CA ASP A 1009 -11.39 -10.71 20.83
C ASP A 1009 -12.42 -11.83 20.56
N LEU A 1010 -13.73 -11.53 20.44
CA LEU A 1010 -14.75 -12.53 20.05
C LEU A 1010 -14.74 -12.89 18.55
N ASP A 1011 -13.97 -12.21 17.70
CA ASP A 1011 -13.67 -12.69 16.34
C ASP A 1011 -13.01 -14.10 16.36
N LEU A 1012 -12.47 -14.54 17.50
CA LEU A 1012 -11.98 -15.90 17.73
C LEU A 1012 -13.06 -16.92 18.16
N ALA A 1013 -14.24 -16.48 18.62
CA ALA A 1013 -15.35 -17.36 19.02
C ALA A 1013 -16.56 -17.29 18.07
N LEU A 1014 -16.53 -16.38 17.09
CA LEU A 1014 -17.51 -16.16 16.03
C LEU A 1014 -16.97 -16.65 14.69
N THR A 1015 -16.49 -17.89 14.63
CA THR A 1015 -16.18 -18.50 13.34
C THR A 1015 -17.48 -18.81 12.60
N PRO A 1016 -17.69 -18.26 11.39
CA PRO A 1016 -18.86 -18.60 10.60
C PRO A 1016 -18.80 -20.10 10.25
N GLY A 1017 -19.94 -20.75 10.36
CA GLY A 1017 -20.11 -22.15 10.00
C GLY A 1017 -19.95 -22.37 8.51
N LYS A 1018 -19.85 -23.64 8.11
CA LYS A 1018 -19.58 -24.01 6.72
C LYS A 1018 -20.71 -23.57 5.80
N ALA A 1019 -21.97 -23.77 6.20
CA ALA A 1019 -23.15 -23.36 5.45
C ALA A 1019 -23.23 -21.84 5.33
N CYS A 1020 -22.93 -21.09 6.40
CA CYS A 1020 -22.88 -19.62 6.37
C CYS A 1020 -21.83 -19.11 5.36
N ILE A 1021 -20.61 -19.68 5.39
CA ILE A 1021 -19.54 -19.30 4.45
C ILE A 1021 -19.93 -19.63 3.00
N GLU A 1022 -20.45 -20.83 2.75
CA GLU A 1022 -20.87 -21.24 1.40
C GLU A 1022 -21.98 -20.34 0.87
N TYR A 1023 -22.94 -19.98 1.70
CA TYR A 1023 -24.02 -19.07 1.34
C TYR A 1023 -23.50 -17.65 1.05
N CYS A 1024 -22.73 -17.06 1.96
CA CYS A 1024 -22.17 -15.72 1.77
C CYS A 1024 -21.28 -15.65 0.52
N ASN A 1025 -20.44 -16.66 0.29
CA ASN A 1025 -19.58 -16.73 -0.89
C ASN A 1025 -20.39 -16.84 -2.19
N PHE A 1026 -21.47 -17.62 -2.19
CA PHE A 1026 -22.36 -17.74 -3.34
C PHE A 1026 -22.99 -16.38 -3.66
N LEU A 1027 -23.58 -15.72 -2.67
CA LEU A 1027 -24.20 -14.41 -2.85
C LEU A 1027 -23.19 -13.37 -3.35
N LEU A 1028 -22.04 -13.23 -2.68
CA LEU A 1028 -21.01 -12.26 -3.11
C LEU A 1028 -20.46 -12.53 -4.51
N ASN A 1029 -20.42 -13.80 -4.95
CA ASN A 1029 -20.03 -14.15 -6.31
C ASN A 1029 -21.13 -13.76 -7.33
N ILE A 1030 -22.40 -14.00 -7.00
CA ILE A 1030 -23.55 -13.52 -7.78
C ILE A 1030 -23.53 -11.99 -7.89
N GLY A 1031 -23.32 -11.28 -6.77
CA GLY A 1031 -23.25 -9.81 -6.74
C GLY A 1031 -22.16 -9.20 -7.61
N LYS A 1032 -21.12 -9.97 -7.96
CA LYS A 1032 -20.02 -9.54 -8.84
C LYS A 1032 -20.25 -9.88 -10.31
N ARG A 1033 -21.09 -10.88 -10.60
CA ARG A 1033 -21.25 -11.48 -11.94
C ARG A 1033 -22.58 -11.14 -12.59
N GLU A 1034 -23.65 -11.07 -11.80
CA GLU A 1034 -25.01 -10.88 -12.29
C GLU A 1034 -25.40 -9.41 -12.42
N ASP A 1035 -26.40 -9.17 -13.27
CA ASP A 1035 -27.07 -7.88 -13.40
C ASP A 1035 -27.99 -7.57 -12.20
N PHE A 1036 -28.52 -6.34 -12.14
CA PHE A 1036 -29.39 -5.92 -11.04
C PHE A 1036 -30.59 -6.87 -10.84
N LEU A 1037 -31.16 -7.40 -11.92
CA LEU A 1037 -32.26 -8.36 -11.88
C LEU A 1037 -31.82 -9.70 -11.25
N GLY A 1038 -30.71 -10.27 -11.69
CA GLY A 1038 -30.16 -11.52 -11.14
C GLY A 1038 -29.83 -11.40 -9.65
N ILE A 1039 -29.28 -10.26 -9.23
CA ILE A 1039 -29.02 -9.98 -7.81
C ILE A 1039 -30.34 -9.93 -7.02
N LYS A 1040 -31.37 -9.24 -7.54
CA LYS A 1040 -32.69 -9.18 -6.88
C LYS A 1040 -33.35 -10.54 -6.77
N VAL A 1041 -33.23 -11.40 -7.79
CA VAL A 1041 -33.73 -12.78 -7.76
C VAL A 1041 -32.97 -13.61 -6.73
N ALA A 1042 -31.65 -13.44 -6.59
CA ALA A 1042 -30.86 -14.14 -5.58
C ALA A 1042 -31.20 -13.72 -4.13
N LEU A 1043 -31.65 -12.49 -3.91
CA LEU A 1043 -32.04 -11.99 -2.58
C LEU A 1043 -33.50 -12.36 -2.20
N ALA A 1044 -34.32 -12.73 -3.19
CA ALA A 1044 -35.74 -12.99 -3.00
C ALA A 1044 -36.06 -14.18 -2.04
N PRO A 1045 -35.36 -15.33 -2.10
CA PRO A 1045 -35.65 -16.46 -1.21
C PRO A 1045 -35.53 -16.16 0.28
N CYS A 1046 -34.58 -15.32 0.70
CA CYS A 1046 -34.42 -14.94 2.10
C CYS A 1046 -35.65 -14.14 2.58
N LEU A 1047 -35.98 -13.04 1.92
CA LEU A 1047 -37.14 -12.20 2.31
C LEU A 1047 -38.45 -12.99 2.33
N HIS A 1048 -38.77 -13.68 1.24
CA HIS A 1048 -40.07 -14.34 1.08
C HIS A 1048 -40.17 -15.65 1.85
N GLY A 1049 -39.07 -16.41 1.95
CA GLY A 1049 -39.04 -17.67 2.67
C GLY A 1049 -39.19 -17.50 4.17
N TYR A 1050 -38.53 -16.50 4.78
CA TYR A 1050 -38.67 -16.21 6.21
C TYR A 1050 -40.10 -15.74 6.57
N ALA A 1051 -40.79 -14.99 5.70
CA ALA A 1051 -42.20 -14.65 5.89
C ALA A 1051 -43.09 -15.91 5.92
N GLU A 1052 -42.98 -16.76 4.89
CA GLU A 1052 -43.81 -17.98 4.78
C GLU A 1052 -43.51 -18.98 5.91
N ALA A 1053 -42.23 -19.13 6.28
CA ALA A 1053 -41.81 -19.98 7.38
C ALA A 1053 -42.26 -19.43 8.75
N GLY A 1054 -42.23 -18.12 8.95
CA GLY A 1054 -42.73 -17.46 10.17
C GLY A 1054 -44.22 -17.73 10.39
N VAL A 1055 -45.04 -17.60 9.35
CA VAL A 1055 -46.48 -17.95 9.39
C VAL A 1055 -46.69 -19.42 9.74
N TYR A 1056 -45.90 -20.33 9.14
CA TYR A 1056 -45.94 -21.76 9.48
C TYR A 1056 -45.58 -22.02 10.94
N GLY A 1057 -44.54 -21.36 11.46
CA GLY A 1057 -44.14 -21.44 12.86
C GLY A 1057 -45.23 -20.94 13.81
N GLN A 1058 -45.89 -19.83 13.51
CA GLN A 1058 -46.96 -19.26 14.34
C GLN A 1058 -48.17 -20.22 14.43
N GLN A 1059 -48.57 -20.84 13.32
CA GLN A 1059 -49.66 -21.83 13.31
C GLN A 1059 -49.37 -23.05 14.19
N ILE A 1060 -48.11 -23.47 14.29
CA ILE A 1060 -47.69 -24.55 15.19
C ILE A 1060 -47.73 -24.06 16.63
N ARG A 1061 -47.23 -22.85 16.87
CA ARG A 1061 -47.09 -22.23 18.19
C ARG A 1061 -48.42 -22.02 18.90
N GLU A 1062 -49.47 -21.63 18.18
CA GLU A 1062 -50.83 -21.43 18.71
C GLU A 1062 -51.40 -22.68 19.41
N ASN A 1063 -50.91 -23.88 19.08
CA ASN A 1063 -51.42 -25.15 19.58
C ASN A 1063 -50.63 -25.72 20.78
N ILE A 1064 -49.67 -24.96 21.35
CA ILE A 1064 -48.70 -25.47 22.32
C ILE A 1064 -48.78 -24.71 23.65
N THR A 1065 -48.89 -25.46 24.74
CA THR A 1065 -49.14 -24.92 26.09
C THR A 1065 -48.03 -25.23 27.11
N GLY A 1066 -46.88 -25.76 26.65
CA GLY A 1066 -45.75 -26.18 27.52
C GLY A 1066 -44.39 -25.62 27.12
N LEU A 1067 -43.43 -25.64 28.06
CA LEU A 1067 -42.05 -25.15 27.89
C LEU A 1067 -41.12 -26.11 27.15
N GLY A 1068 -41.56 -27.34 26.84
CA GLY A 1068 -40.75 -28.31 26.09
C GLY A 1068 -39.39 -28.62 26.74
N VAL A 1069 -38.31 -28.36 25.98
CA VAL A 1069 -36.89 -28.58 26.37
C VAL A 1069 -36.26 -27.30 26.97
N LEU A 1070 -36.97 -26.17 26.94
CA LEU A 1070 -36.48 -24.89 27.46
C LEU A 1070 -36.49 -24.85 29.00
N LYS A 1071 -35.54 -24.09 29.57
CA LYS A 1071 -35.31 -24.05 31.02
C LYS A 1071 -36.20 -23.03 31.74
N ASP A 1072 -36.65 -21.99 31.05
CA ASP A 1072 -37.45 -20.89 31.59
C ASP A 1072 -38.46 -20.32 30.57
N GLN A 1073 -39.46 -19.59 31.08
CA GLN A 1073 -40.47 -18.90 30.25
C GLN A 1073 -39.86 -17.79 29.40
N ASP A 1074 -38.81 -17.17 29.92
CA ASP A 1074 -38.01 -16.13 29.31
C ASP A 1074 -37.38 -16.52 27.96
N GLN A 1075 -36.96 -17.78 27.78
CA GLN A 1075 -36.46 -18.33 26.51
C GLN A 1075 -37.60 -18.59 25.52
N SER A 1076 -38.74 -19.07 26.02
CA SER A 1076 -39.95 -19.29 25.22
C SER A 1076 -40.47 -17.96 24.63
N ASP A 1077 -40.43 -16.88 25.42
CA ASP A 1077 -40.84 -15.55 24.97
C ASP A 1077 -39.91 -14.97 23.89
N ILE A 1078 -38.62 -15.34 23.89
CA ILE A 1078 -37.68 -14.97 22.82
C ILE A 1078 -38.03 -15.68 21.51
N TYR A 1079 -38.36 -16.97 21.55
CA TYR A 1079 -38.79 -17.71 20.35
C TYR A 1079 -40.10 -17.14 19.80
N GLN A 1080 -41.01 -16.73 20.68
CA GLN A 1080 -42.25 -16.04 20.30
C GLN A 1080 -41.95 -14.70 19.63
N SER A 1081 -41.11 -13.86 20.25
CA SER A 1081 -40.72 -12.56 19.68
C SER A 1081 -40.08 -12.72 18.30
N TRP A 1082 -39.28 -13.78 18.08
CA TRP A 1082 -38.67 -14.04 16.77
C TRP A 1082 -39.73 -14.40 15.72
N LEU A 1083 -40.72 -15.25 16.05
CA LEU A 1083 -41.83 -15.56 15.13
C LEU A 1083 -42.75 -14.36 14.86
N ASP A 1084 -43.00 -13.53 15.87
CA ASP A 1084 -43.81 -12.32 15.77
C ASP A 1084 -43.15 -11.29 14.83
N ASP A 1085 -41.82 -11.20 14.82
CA ASP A 1085 -41.09 -10.27 13.95
C ASP A 1085 -41.36 -10.56 12.45
N TYR A 1086 -41.42 -11.84 12.03
CA TYR A 1086 -41.69 -12.24 10.63
C TYR A 1086 -43.17 -12.28 10.25
N THR A 1087 -44.08 -12.15 11.21
CA THR A 1087 -45.54 -12.04 10.99
C THR A 1087 -46.07 -10.63 11.22
N SER A 1088 -45.17 -9.68 11.52
CA SER A 1088 -45.49 -8.28 11.76
C SER A 1088 -45.97 -7.53 10.52
N ASP A 1089 -46.65 -6.40 10.74
CA ASP A 1089 -47.14 -5.53 9.66
C ASP A 1089 -46.01 -4.99 8.77
N TRP A 1090 -44.85 -4.67 9.36
CA TRP A 1090 -43.71 -4.13 8.61
C TRP A 1090 -43.07 -5.20 7.71
N TYR A 1091 -42.91 -6.44 8.20
CA TYR A 1091 -42.35 -7.53 7.41
C TYR A 1091 -43.30 -7.95 6.28
N THR A 1092 -44.61 -7.95 6.56
CA THR A 1092 -45.65 -8.21 5.56
C THR A 1092 -45.65 -7.14 4.46
N ASN A 1093 -45.42 -5.87 4.80
CA ASN A 1093 -45.25 -4.81 3.81
C ASN A 1093 -44.00 -5.03 2.95
N ALA A 1094 -42.85 -5.36 3.56
CA ALA A 1094 -41.62 -5.67 2.84
C ALA A 1094 -41.79 -6.86 1.89
N TYR A 1095 -42.52 -7.91 2.30
CA TYR A 1095 -42.87 -9.05 1.46
C TYR A 1095 -43.66 -8.61 0.21
N ASN A 1096 -44.68 -7.77 0.39
CA ASN A 1096 -45.52 -7.31 -0.74
C ASN A 1096 -44.75 -6.37 -1.68
N GLU A 1097 -43.95 -5.45 -1.13
CA GLU A 1097 -43.10 -4.55 -1.92
C GLU A 1097 -42.02 -5.32 -2.69
N GLY A 1098 -41.38 -6.31 -2.06
CA GLY A 1098 -40.39 -7.17 -2.71
C GLY A 1098 -40.97 -7.94 -3.90
N LYS A 1099 -42.18 -8.49 -3.74
CA LYS A 1099 -42.90 -9.19 -4.80
C LYS A 1099 -43.21 -8.24 -5.97
N LYS A 1100 -43.78 -7.07 -5.67
CA LYS A 1100 -44.11 -6.06 -6.67
C LYS A 1100 -42.87 -5.56 -7.42
N ALA A 1101 -41.78 -5.31 -6.71
CA ALA A 1101 -40.53 -4.84 -7.30
C ALA A 1101 -39.92 -5.88 -8.27
N LEU A 1102 -40.00 -7.17 -7.95
CA LEU A 1102 -39.55 -8.25 -8.84
C LEU A 1102 -40.40 -8.30 -10.13
N ASP A 1103 -41.72 -8.21 -9.98
CA ASP A 1103 -42.63 -8.21 -11.14
C ASP A 1103 -42.39 -6.97 -12.02
N GLU A 1104 -42.28 -5.77 -11.45
CA GLU A 1104 -41.96 -4.54 -12.19
C GLU A 1104 -40.64 -4.66 -12.95
N LEU A 1105 -39.61 -5.23 -12.33
CA LEU A 1105 -38.30 -5.43 -12.97
C LEU A 1105 -38.42 -6.35 -14.18
N ILE A 1106 -39.14 -7.46 -14.06
CA ILE A 1106 -39.28 -8.43 -15.15
C ILE A 1106 -40.04 -7.87 -16.35
N HIS A 1107 -41.00 -6.99 -16.11
CA HIS A 1107 -41.70 -6.28 -17.18
C HIS A 1107 -40.84 -5.18 -17.82
N SER A 1108 -39.82 -4.67 -17.11
CA SER A 1108 -38.92 -3.64 -17.61
C SER A 1108 -37.70 -4.18 -18.39
N TYR A 1109 -37.31 -5.44 -18.14
CA TYR A 1109 -36.15 -6.07 -18.79
C TYR A 1109 -36.56 -6.84 -20.05
N GLN A 1110 -35.77 -6.71 -21.13
CA GLN A 1110 -35.88 -7.56 -22.31
C GLN A 1110 -35.35 -8.97 -21.99
N LEU A 1111 -36.26 -9.87 -21.63
CA LEU A 1111 -35.93 -11.26 -21.28
C LEU A 1111 -36.06 -12.19 -22.48
N ASN A 1112 -35.22 -13.22 -22.52
CA ASN A 1112 -35.36 -14.38 -23.40
C ASN A 1112 -35.64 -15.65 -22.55
N PRO A 1113 -36.18 -16.73 -23.14
CA PRO A 1113 -36.53 -17.94 -22.38
C PRO A 1113 -35.35 -18.56 -21.62
N LYS A 1114 -34.14 -18.49 -22.18
CA LYS A 1114 -32.93 -19.01 -21.55
C LYS A 1114 -32.55 -18.24 -20.28
N ARG A 1115 -32.69 -16.91 -20.30
CA ARG A 1115 -32.44 -16.06 -19.13
C ARG A 1115 -33.42 -16.36 -18.00
N ILE A 1116 -34.66 -16.70 -18.31
CA ILE A 1116 -35.63 -17.11 -17.28
C ILE A 1116 -35.17 -18.38 -16.57
N GLU A 1117 -34.69 -19.39 -17.32
CA GLU A 1117 -34.12 -20.62 -16.73
C GLU A 1117 -32.90 -20.34 -15.85
N GLU A 1118 -31.99 -19.45 -16.27
CA GLU A 1118 -30.85 -19.02 -15.45
C GLU A 1118 -31.29 -18.38 -14.12
N LEU A 1119 -32.28 -17.49 -14.16
CA LEU A 1119 -32.83 -16.85 -12.96
C LEU A 1119 -33.49 -17.87 -12.01
N VAL A 1120 -34.19 -18.86 -12.57
CA VAL A 1120 -34.79 -19.96 -11.79
C VAL A 1120 -33.71 -20.83 -11.14
N ASP A 1121 -32.60 -21.11 -11.83
CA ASP A 1121 -31.49 -21.87 -11.27
C ASP A 1121 -30.81 -21.12 -10.12
N ILE A 1122 -30.63 -19.80 -10.25
CA ILE A 1122 -30.14 -18.94 -9.16
C ILE A 1122 -31.09 -19.00 -7.96
N PHE A 1123 -32.39 -18.82 -8.18
CA PHE A 1123 -33.41 -18.87 -7.12
C PHE A 1123 -33.41 -20.23 -6.40
N ASN A 1124 -33.30 -21.33 -7.15
CA ASN A 1124 -33.23 -22.69 -6.58
C ASN A 1124 -31.98 -22.89 -5.72
N GLN A 1125 -30.83 -22.42 -6.21
CA GLN A 1125 -29.55 -22.59 -5.52
C GLN A 1125 -29.53 -21.84 -4.18
N VAL A 1126 -30.06 -20.62 -4.14
CA VAL A 1126 -30.24 -19.88 -2.88
C VAL A 1126 -31.22 -20.58 -1.94
N THR A 1127 -32.34 -21.09 -2.47
CA THR A 1127 -33.30 -21.87 -1.67
C THR A 1127 -32.64 -23.08 -0.99
N LEU A 1128 -31.74 -23.78 -1.69
CA LEU A 1128 -30.97 -24.89 -1.10
C LEU A 1128 -29.97 -24.42 -0.04
N LEU A 1129 -29.34 -23.26 -0.24
CA LEU A 1129 -28.41 -22.68 0.73
C LEU A 1129 -29.12 -22.29 2.03
N GLU A 1130 -30.34 -21.76 1.96
CA GLU A 1130 -31.19 -21.50 3.15
C GLU A 1130 -31.52 -22.78 3.92
N VAL A 1131 -31.90 -23.85 3.21
CA VAL A 1131 -32.14 -25.16 3.82
C VAL A 1131 -30.88 -25.67 4.53
N ASN A 1132 -29.72 -25.56 3.89
CA ASN A 1132 -28.45 -25.97 4.49
C ASN A 1132 -28.07 -25.11 5.71
N PHE A 1133 -28.38 -23.82 5.66
CA PHE A 1133 -28.14 -22.89 6.77
C PHE A 1133 -28.91 -23.31 8.02
N TRP A 1134 -30.18 -23.70 7.89
CA TRP A 1134 -30.97 -24.22 9.01
C TRP A 1134 -30.61 -25.66 9.40
N ASN A 1135 -30.20 -26.52 8.45
CA ASN A 1135 -29.73 -27.87 8.77
C ASN A 1135 -28.48 -27.87 9.65
N GLU A 1136 -27.53 -26.96 9.39
CA GLU A 1136 -26.31 -26.85 10.19
C GLU A 1136 -26.62 -26.62 11.68
N VAL A 1137 -27.66 -25.84 11.99
CA VAL A 1137 -28.11 -25.59 13.36
C VAL A 1137 -28.64 -26.87 14.02
N LEU A 1138 -29.33 -27.72 13.26
CA LEU A 1138 -29.88 -28.98 13.76
C LEU A 1138 -28.79 -30.02 14.03
N GLU A 1139 -27.78 -30.07 13.18
CA GLU A 1139 -26.68 -31.03 13.20
C GLU A 1139 -25.62 -30.75 14.27
N LEU A 1140 -25.73 -29.64 15.00
CA LEU A 1140 -24.86 -29.37 16.15
C LEU A 1140 -24.97 -30.46 17.23
N PRO A 1141 -23.84 -30.99 17.73
CA PRO A 1141 -23.82 -32.09 18.70
C PRO A 1141 -24.40 -31.71 20.07
#